data_AF-A0A1L0D7X9-F1
#
_entry.id   AF-A0A1L0D7X9-F1
#
_cell.length_a   1.000
_cell.length_b   1.000
_cell.length_c   1.000
_cell.angle_alpha   90.00
_cell.angle_beta   90.00
_cell.angle_gamma   90.00
#
_symmetry.space_group_name_H-M   'P 1'
#
loop_
_entity.id
_entity.type
_entity.pdbx_description
1 polymer ?
#
loop_
_entity_poly.entity_id
_entity_poly.type
_entity_poly.pdbx_seq_one_letter_code
_entity_poly.pdbx_strand_id
1 'polypeptide(L)'
;MFEPLPPIYDSQEELDDLFLHLDECLKIAPRLAPKWQVAESSTTSESNKSSESSSKNAKSSLPTFILNWLYNFFIYIYNLIYGPASSISTYFKPSDGGLATRSLYMVDGATGPTQVASWKFQEFFYSKPDVVFPIRARGLFTHDGKIVARGYDKFFNVDEVAATKLEVLRKLPGPFSAATKENGCIILISGLADGTLLVCSKHSTGKPVGRDFAFKHVEHGNKAVHDQLKRVGKTSKQLAETLYKMNVTAVLELCDDSFEEHIVKYPPELSGLYLHGLNFNVKEFKTYPLDKVEQFADVWGFRKVEYTVFDKFDELWQFLEKLKVKGVYHGRELEGFVVRSQNNDLVHFFKYKFDEPYFLFRQFRSVSLKLIGDKRQLKKDEKITGQPIAQIMRSIKKHKAITLDYLQFVKKLFDQDEQLVNDYRESIGIIKLREQYLAYKGLSTTSGMDLLGYENDEILSEKLMALMDATKVHYVIMPMAVPASGKTTVFMTLNNLFPEWKHIQNDNVISLDEFHQQVAQGVNDSQICLADKNFHMTRIRKEFFEGIESARKHIVPPDIAIAYIGVNFLSDINSKDFLEISEKRLLDRGDNHQSIKAGADIINARNVLNGFHRSAIPPKVKKTDDFDSAHVPLVIEGKYYQYPDNNCDIIINVNINGEHSSLDIAKKILSTLQLRFPDIATRDISELEWTQAYEAAKSYKPTFTKNIAQGNGDNRRAEYYGVGIKNPEQLRNQINELLNDNTTWKHLILNNRVQKEFHVTLAHISGLKEDETISEPAVKEAKEGESEPKKTKKNKKVKSAKTNQERWQQLGRRFEVLKLRESAKSGERIRGDQTCDIQLQKIVVVEKKLVVLKVELSDPYKQVNGVWTKQNPALEPLNKYLHITMGTYSKDIPPMQSNIYLTALYENFEGLPEGEYEWKGNDVKVYDVDLVLEKQPVFVQFRRFKGSVA
;
A
#
# COMPACT_ATOMS: atom_id res chain seq x y z
N MET A 1 -42.32 -31.06 -32.26
CA MET A 1 -42.58 -30.81 -33.69
C MET A 1 -42.42 -29.33 -33.96
N PHE A 2 -41.20 -28.88 -34.28
CA PHE A 2 -40.96 -27.68 -35.09
C PHE A 2 -39.61 -27.92 -35.76
N GLU A 3 -39.66 -28.17 -37.07
CA GLU A 3 -38.48 -28.31 -37.94
C GLU A 3 -37.71 -26.98 -38.01
N PRO A 4 -36.39 -27.02 -38.29
CA PRO A 4 -35.66 -25.81 -38.62
C PRO A 4 -36.07 -25.33 -40.03
N LEU A 5 -36.47 -24.07 -40.14
CA LEU A 5 -36.63 -23.38 -41.43
C LEU A 5 -35.26 -23.30 -42.15
N PRO A 6 -35.23 -23.37 -43.50
CA PRO A 6 -33.98 -23.33 -44.26
C PRO A 6 -33.32 -21.95 -44.19
N PRO A 7 -32.00 -21.85 -44.45
CA PRO A 7 -31.31 -20.56 -44.43
C PRO A 7 -31.85 -19.70 -45.57
N ILE A 8 -32.44 -18.55 -45.21
CA ILE A 8 -32.73 -17.48 -46.16
C ILE A 8 -31.39 -16.79 -46.39
N TYR A 9 -30.81 -16.95 -47.58
CA TYR A 9 -29.93 -16.06 -48.36
C TYR A 9 -29.10 -16.96 -49.31
N ASP A 10 -29.49 -16.98 -50.60
CA ASP A 10 -29.00 -17.97 -51.59
C ASP A 10 -27.80 -17.45 -52.42
N SER A 11 -27.24 -16.28 -52.10
CA SER A 11 -26.04 -15.79 -52.79
C SER A 11 -25.13 -14.92 -51.93
N GLN A 12 -23.83 -14.99 -52.21
CA GLN A 12 -22.78 -14.17 -51.58
C GLN A 12 -23.00 -12.66 -51.80
N GLU A 13 -23.64 -12.28 -52.92
CA GLU A 13 -23.99 -10.89 -53.24
C GLU A 13 -24.99 -10.30 -52.24
N GLU A 14 -26.00 -11.06 -51.78
CA GLU A 14 -26.97 -10.59 -50.78
C GLU A 14 -26.34 -10.41 -49.39
N LEU A 15 -25.33 -11.22 -49.06
CA LEU A 15 -24.55 -11.08 -47.83
C LEU A 15 -23.64 -9.84 -47.87
N ASP A 16 -22.99 -9.59 -49.00
CA ASP A 16 -22.10 -8.45 -49.17
C ASP A 16 -22.89 -7.12 -49.14
N ASP A 17 -24.11 -7.10 -49.69
CA ASP A 17 -25.00 -5.93 -49.66
C ASP A 17 -25.54 -5.66 -48.23
N LEU A 18 -25.77 -6.71 -47.43
CA LEU A 18 -26.12 -6.60 -46.02
C LEU A 18 -24.96 -6.05 -45.19
N PHE A 19 -23.72 -6.49 -45.44
CA PHE A 19 -22.52 -5.97 -44.75
C PHE A 19 -22.24 -4.51 -45.10
N LEU A 20 -22.50 -4.12 -46.35
CA LEU A 20 -22.38 -2.72 -46.78
C LEU A 20 -23.40 -1.81 -46.06
N HIS A 21 -24.65 -2.27 -45.93
CA HIS A 21 -25.68 -1.54 -45.18
C HIS A 21 -25.41 -1.50 -43.67
N LEU A 22 -24.80 -2.55 -43.10
CA LEU A 22 -24.41 -2.57 -41.68
C LEU A 22 -23.28 -1.58 -41.38
N ASP A 23 -22.31 -1.46 -42.28
CA ASP A 23 -21.18 -0.53 -42.15
C ASP A 23 -21.65 0.94 -42.27
N GLU A 24 -22.61 1.22 -43.17
CA GLU A 24 -23.33 2.50 -43.24
C GLU A 24 -24.08 2.81 -41.92
N CYS A 25 -24.79 1.84 -41.34
CA CYS A 25 -25.49 2.02 -40.07
C CYS A 25 -24.54 2.29 -38.89
N LEU A 26 -23.40 1.60 -38.84
CA LEU A 26 -22.37 1.79 -37.81
C LEU A 26 -21.67 3.14 -37.92
N LYS A 27 -21.54 3.71 -39.13
CA LYS A 27 -21.05 5.08 -39.34
C LYS A 27 -22.01 6.16 -38.82
N ILE A 28 -23.30 5.87 -38.75
CA ILE A 28 -24.33 6.81 -38.26
C ILE A 28 -24.49 6.75 -36.73
N ALA A 29 -24.18 5.62 -36.10
CA ALA A 29 -24.35 5.40 -34.65
C ALA A 29 -23.67 6.46 -33.73
N PRO A 30 -22.45 6.98 -34.02
CA PRO A 30 -21.83 8.03 -33.21
C PRO A 30 -22.59 9.37 -33.27
N ARG A 31 -23.35 9.63 -34.34
CA ARG A 31 -24.15 10.86 -34.50
C ARG A 31 -25.45 10.85 -33.69
N LEU A 32 -25.89 9.67 -33.22
CA LEU A 32 -27.08 9.52 -32.37
C LEU A 32 -26.75 9.55 -30.86
N ALA A 33 -25.49 9.30 -30.49
CA ALA A 33 -25.00 9.28 -29.11
C ALA A 33 -25.24 10.58 -28.29
N PRO A 34 -25.25 11.80 -28.85
CA PRO A 34 -25.48 13.01 -28.04
C PRO A 34 -26.91 13.16 -27.50
N LYS A 35 -27.86 12.34 -27.94
CA LYS A 35 -29.27 12.39 -27.48
C LYS A 35 -29.59 11.36 -26.38
N TRP A 36 -28.62 10.59 -25.89
CA TRP A 36 -28.82 9.53 -24.89
C TRP A 36 -28.43 9.92 -23.45
N GLN A 37 -27.99 11.14 -23.21
CA GLN A 37 -27.64 11.64 -21.86
C GLN A 37 -28.57 12.76 -21.38
N VAL A 38 -29.89 12.54 -21.30
CA VAL A 38 -30.76 13.30 -20.38
C VAL A 38 -31.97 12.44 -20.01
N ALA A 39 -31.87 11.68 -18.91
CA ALA A 39 -33.03 11.24 -18.11
C ALA A 39 -32.56 10.52 -16.83
N GLU A 40 -31.82 11.21 -15.96
CA GLU A 40 -31.76 10.84 -14.54
C GLU A 40 -31.87 12.13 -13.70
N SER A 41 -33.10 12.48 -13.32
CA SER A 41 -33.31 13.22 -12.07
C SER A 41 -34.75 13.09 -11.56
N SER A 42 -34.83 12.97 -10.24
CA SER A 42 -35.91 13.41 -9.36
C SER A 42 -37.28 12.74 -9.49
N THR A 43 -37.53 11.78 -8.59
CA THR A 43 -38.85 11.57 -8.00
C THR A 43 -38.92 12.29 -6.66
N THR A 44 -39.53 13.48 -6.66
CA THR A 44 -40.27 14.02 -5.50
C THR A 44 -41.53 14.68 -6.02
N SER A 45 -42.63 14.31 -5.37
CA SER A 45 -44.02 14.76 -5.46
C SER A 45 -44.26 16.23 -5.80
N GLU A 46 -45.23 16.52 -6.68
CA GLU A 46 -46.50 17.20 -6.32
C GLU A 46 -47.44 17.38 -7.53
N SER A 47 -48.72 17.56 -7.19
CA SER A 47 -49.94 17.41 -7.99
C SER A 47 -50.41 18.66 -8.76
N ASN A 48 -51.17 18.41 -9.83
CA ASN A 48 -52.34 19.17 -10.34
C ASN A 48 -52.17 20.67 -10.73
N LYS A 49 -52.28 20.98 -12.04
CA LYS A 49 -53.47 21.62 -12.67
C LYS A 49 -53.23 22.09 -14.12
N SER A 50 -54.28 21.86 -14.92
CA SER A 50 -54.72 22.42 -16.21
C SER A 50 -54.20 23.79 -16.66
N SER A 51 -53.86 23.92 -17.96
CA SER A 51 -54.63 24.71 -18.95
C SER A 51 -53.91 24.82 -20.31
N GLU A 52 -54.70 24.74 -21.38
CA GLU A 52 -54.33 24.76 -22.80
C GLU A 52 -53.77 26.10 -23.31
N SER A 53 -52.78 26.07 -24.23
CA SER A 53 -52.98 26.39 -25.67
C SER A 53 -51.72 26.92 -26.40
N SER A 54 -51.36 26.22 -27.50
CA SER A 54 -50.70 26.67 -28.75
C SER A 54 -49.25 27.23 -28.69
N SER A 55 -48.29 26.98 -29.59
CA SER A 55 -48.15 26.13 -30.78
C SER A 55 -46.66 26.07 -31.22
N LYS A 56 -46.32 25.04 -32.01
CA LYS A 56 -45.17 24.93 -32.97
C LYS A 56 -43.75 24.64 -32.43
N ASN A 57 -43.39 23.35 -32.39
CA ASN A 57 -42.23 22.76 -33.09
C ASN A 57 -42.09 21.27 -32.76
N ALA A 58 -42.68 20.40 -33.61
CA ALA A 58 -42.51 18.95 -33.49
C ALA A 58 -41.23 18.51 -34.21
N LYS A 59 -40.21 18.10 -33.44
CA LYS A 59 -39.17 17.17 -33.91
C LYS A 59 -39.50 15.80 -33.34
N SER A 60 -39.88 14.87 -34.22
CA SER A 60 -40.25 13.50 -33.91
C SER A 60 -39.10 12.74 -33.24
N SER A 61 -39.33 12.23 -32.03
CA SER A 61 -38.57 11.12 -31.45
C SER A 61 -39.23 9.80 -31.87
N LEU A 62 -38.43 8.84 -32.33
CA LEU A 62 -38.93 7.48 -32.58
C LEU A 62 -39.45 6.88 -31.26
N PRO A 63 -40.63 6.24 -31.24
CA PRO A 63 -41.15 5.56 -30.05
C PRO A 63 -40.15 4.55 -29.47
N THR A 64 -40.01 4.51 -28.15
CA THR A 64 -39.09 3.64 -27.40
C THR A 64 -39.19 2.16 -27.78
N PHE A 65 -40.37 1.72 -28.23
CA PHE A 65 -40.58 0.37 -28.73
C PHE A 65 -39.75 0.06 -30.00
N ILE A 66 -39.63 1.02 -30.93
CA ILE A 66 -38.84 0.83 -32.16
C ILE A 66 -37.34 0.77 -31.83
N LEU A 67 -36.88 1.54 -30.84
CA LEU A 67 -35.50 1.47 -30.34
C LEU A 67 -35.18 0.12 -29.70
N ASN A 68 -36.11 -0.41 -28.89
CA ASN A 68 -35.93 -1.72 -28.26
C ASN A 68 -35.97 -2.86 -29.28
N TRP A 69 -36.81 -2.72 -30.32
CA TRP A 69 -36.89 -3.66 -31.42
C TRP A 69 -35.59 -3.66 -32.24
N LEU A 70 -35.05 -2.48 -32.59
CA LEU A 70 -33.76 -2.36 -33.29
C LEU A 70 -32.59 -2.93 -32.48
N TYR A 71 -32.57 -2.73 -31.15
CA TYR A 71 -31.54 -3.31 -30.29
C TYR A 71 -31.57 -4.84 -30.28
N ASN A 72 -32.76 -5.42 -30.09
CA ASN A 72 -32.92 -6.88 -30.11
C ASN A 72 -32.63 -7.48 -31.49
N PHE A 73 -32.99 -6.77 -32.56
CA PHE A 73 -32.67 -7.15 -33.93
C PHE A 73 -31.15 -7.14 -34.18
N PHE A 74 -30.42 -6.13 -33.68
CA PHE A 74 -28.96 -6.09 -33.75
C PHE A 74 -28.28 -7.22 -32.96
N ILE A 75 -28.76 -7.52 -31.75
CA ILE A 75 -28.25 -8.63 -30.94
C ILE A 75 -28.53 -9.98 -31.64
N TYR A 76 -29.69 -10.12 -32.28
CA TYR A 76 -30.04 -11.32 -33.04
C TYR A 76 -29.10 -11.53 -34.24
N ILE A 77 -28.89 -10.49 -35.06
CA ILE A 77 -27.96 -10.53 -36.21
C ILE A 77 -26.52 -10.81 -35.74
N TYR A 78 -26.08 -10.19 -34.64
CA TYR A 78 -24.76 -10.43 -34.05
C TYR A 78 -24.57 -11.90 -33.65
N ASN A 79 -25.55 -12.49 -32.97
CA ASN A 79 -25.50 -13.90 -32.59
C ASN A 79 -25.60 -14.86 -33.78
N LEU A 80 -26.23 -14.43 -34.88
CA LEU A 80 -26.31 -15.21 -36.13
C LEU A 80 -24.95 -15.27 -36.85
N ILE A 81 -24.21 -14.15 -36.85
CA ILE A 81 -22.91 -14.02 -37.53
C ILE A 81 -21.76 -14.61 -36.71
N TYR A 82 -21.79 -14.45 -35.38
CA TYR A 82 -20.67 -14.82 -34.50
C TYR A 82 -20.94 -16.03 -33.60
N GLY A 83 -22.10 -16.69 -33.76
CA GLY A 83 -22.57 -17.78 -32.90
C GLY A 83 -23.10 -17.28 -31.55
N PRO A 84 -23.86 -18.12 -30.80
CA PRO A 84 -24.30 -17.77 -29.46
C PRO A 84 -23.06 -17.54 -28.61
N ALA A 85 -22.97 -16.35 -27.99
CA ALA A 85 -21.88 -15.98 -27.11
C ALA A 85 -21.81 -16.92 -25.89
N SER A 86 -21.17 -18.08 -26.05
CA SER A 86 -20.67 -18.87 -24.95
C SER A 86 -19.49 -18.10 -24.35
N SER A 87 -19.82 -17.24 -23.39
CA SER A 87 -18.95 -16.81 -22.29
C SER A 87 -17.45 -16.68 -22.63
N ILE A 88 -17.10 -15.77 -23.53
CA ILE A 88 -15.80 -15.09 -23.39
C ILE A 88 -15.98 -14.16 -22.20
N SER A 89 -15.54 -14.64 -21.04
CA SER A 89 -15.38 -13.87 -19.82
C SER A 89 -14.52 -12.63 -20.10
N THR A 90 -15.15 -11.51 -20.41
CA THR A 90 -14.60 -10.17 -20.14
C THR A 90 -15.05 -9.73 -18.74
N TYR A 91 -14.80 -10.56 -17.72
CA TYR A 91 -14.82 -10.09 -16.35
C TYR A 91 -13.52 -9.34 -16.04
N PHE A 92 -13.49 -8.05 -16.35
CA PHE A 92 -12.68 -7.11 -15.58
C PHE A 92 -13.47 -5.83 -15.36
N LYS A 93 -14.19 -5.77 -14.24
CA LYS A 93 -14.63 -4.49 -13.68
C LYS A 93 -13.36 -3.71 -13.28
N PRO A 94 -13.26 -2.39 -13.58
CA PRO A 94 -12.13 -1.55 -13.20
C PRO A 94 -11.83 -1.47 -11.68
N SER A 95 -12.68 -2.05 -10.84
CA SER A 95 -12.54 -2.11 -9.39
C SER A 95 -11.71 -3.31 -8.87
N ASP A 96 -11.36 -4.28 -9.72
CA ASP A 96 -10.47 -5.37 -9.37
C ASP A 96 -9.06 -5.07 -9.88
N GLY A 97 -8.09 -4.95 -8.97
CA GLY A 97 -6.71 -4.52 -9.27
C GLY A 97 -6.14 -5.13 -10.56
N GLY A 98 -5.76 -4.26 -11.50
CA GLY A 98 -5.40 -4.66 -12.87
C GLY A 98 -4.30 -5.73 -12.95
N LEU A 99 -4.37 -6.56 -14.00
CA LEU A 99 -3.42 -7.63 -14.33
C LEU A 99 -1.95 -7.17 -14.41
N ALA A 100 -1.74 -5.88 -14.69
CA ALA A 100 -0.43 -5.26 -14.78
C ALA A 100 -0.41 -3.87 -14.12
N THR A 101 0.75 -3.50 -13.58
CA THR A 101 1.05 -2.14 -13.12
C THR A 101 1.97 -1.46 -14.13
N ARG A 102 1.64 -0.23 -14.52
CA ARG A 102 2.50 0.64 -15.34
C ARG A 102 3.23 1.62 -14.43
N SER A 103 4.54 1.76 -14.60
CA SER A 103 5.37 2.76 -13.90
C SER A 103 6.19 3.55 -14.91
N LEU A 104 6.27 4.88 -14.75
CA LEU A 104 7.01 5.78 -15.62
C LEU A 104 8.35 6.18 -15.00
N TYR A 105 9.38 6.22 -15.84
CA TYR A 105 10.74 6.56 -15.47
C TYR A 105 11.32 7.57 -16.46
N MET A 106 12.03 8.57 -15.94
CA MET A 106 12.85 9.50 -16.72
C MET A 106 14.25 8.93 -16.85
N VAL A 107 14.73 8.86 -18.08
CA VAL A 107 16.08 8.45 -18.44
C VAL A 107 16.79 9.66 -19.04
N ASP A 108 17.92 10.02 -18.46
CA ASP A 108 18.74 11.12 -18.98
C ASP A 108 19.46 10.62 -20.24
N GLY A 109 19.00 11.07 -21.42
CA GLY A 109 19.45 10.60 -22.73
C GLY A 109 20.38 11.55 -23.46
N ALA A 110 20.90 11.11 -24.61
CA ALA A 110 21.83 11.86 -25.46
C ALA A 110 21.21 13.13 -26.07
N THR A 111 19.88 13.11 -26.27
CA THR A 111 19.11 14.26 -26.79
C THR A 111 18.30 14.99 -25.73
N GLY A 112 18.41 14.57 -24.46
CA GLY A 112 17.65 15.10 -23.33
C GLY A 112 16.86 14.03 -22.57
N PRO A 113 16.03 14.45 -21.61
CA PRO A 113 15.26 13.53 -20.76
C PRO A 113 14.20 12.77 -21.58
N THR A 114 14.25 11.45 -21.53
CA THR A 114 13.30 10.56 -22.23
C THR A 114 12.47 9.76 -21.24
N GLN A 115 11.17 9.61 -21.50
CA GLN A 115 10.29 8.84 -20.62
C GLN A 115 10.12 7.39 -21.10
N VAL A 116 10.38 6.43 -20.22
CA VAL A 116 10.23 5.00 -20.46
C VAL A 116 9.17 4.42 -19.50
N ALA A 117 8.25 3.63 -20.03
CA ALA A 117 7.24 2.93 -19.24
C ALA A 117 7.64 1.48 -18.96
N SER A 118 7.69 1.10 -17.68
CA SER A 118 7.84 -0.28 -17.21
C SER A 118 6.48 -0.91 -16.98
N TRP A 119 6.33 -2.17 -17.42
CA TRP A 119 5.13 -2.97 -17.24
C TRP A 119 5.43 -4.17 -16.34
N LYS A 120 4.70 -4.27 -15.23
CA LYS A 120 4.81 -5.38 -14.27
C LYS A 120 3.48 -6.11 -14.17
N PHE A 121 3.42 -7.30 -14.74
CA PHE A 121 2.32 -8.23 -14.52
C PHE A 121 2.42 -8.90 -13.14
N GLN A 122 1.27 -9.27 -12.56
CA GLN A 122 1.26 -10.03 -11.31
C GLN A 122 1.79 -11.45 -11.55
N GLU A 123 2.80 -11.87 -10.79
CA GLU A 123 3.54 -13.12 -11.00
C GLU A 123 2.64 -14.37 -10.98
N PHE A 124 1.62 -14.35 -10.13
CA PHE A 124 0.67 -15.47 -9.97
C PHE A 124 -0.12 -15.78 -11.25
N PHE A 125 -0.48 -14.78 -12.05
CA PHE A 125 -1.32 -15.03 -13.21
C PHE A 125 -0.57 -15.79 -14.32
N TYR A 126 0.77 -15.78 -14.34
CA TYR A 126 1.53 -16.47 -15.37
C TYR A 126 1.36 -18.00 -15.35
N SER A 127 1.03 -18.57 -14.18
CA SER A 127 0.82 -20.02 -14.01
C SER A 127 -0.61 -20.45 -14.30
N LYS A 128 -1.52 -19.51 -14.57
CA LYS A 128 -2.93 -19.78 -14.82
C LYS A 128 -3.19 -20.07 -16.30
N PRO A 129 -3.74 -21.26 -16.65
CA PRO A 129 -3.94 -21.64 -18.04
C PRO A 129 -5.05 -20.83 -18.73
N ASP A 130 -6.01 -20.33 -17.97
CA ASP A 130 -7.16 -19.52 -18.41
C ASP A 130 -6.83 -18.04 -18.60
N VAL A 131 -5.65 -17.57 -18.15
CA VAL A 131 -5.24 -16.18 -18.30
C VAL A 131 -4.46 -15.97 -19.61
N VAL A 132 -5.09 -15.24 -20.53
CA VAL A 132 -4.47 -14.82 -21.79
C VAL A 132 -3.69 -13.52 -21.58
N PHE A 133 -2.37 -13.58 -21.73
CA PHE A 133 -1.50 -12.40 -21.66
C PHE A 133 -1.31 -11.79 -23.05
N PRO A 134 -1.37 -10.45 -23.20
CA PRO A 134 -0.99 -9.81 -24.45
C PRO A 134 0.50 -9.99 -24.74
N ILE A 135 1.32 -10.13 -23.71
CA ILE A 135 2.76 -10.39 -23.78
C ILE A 135 3.18 -11.06 -22.46
N ARG A 136 3.98 -12.13 -22.53
CA ARG A 136 4.42 -12.90 -21.35
C ARG A 136 5.78 -12.46 -20.79
N ALA A 137 6.32 -11.35 -21.29
CA ALA A 137 7.64 -10.85 -20.93
C ALA A 137 7.71 -10.41 -19.46
N ARG A 138 8.71 -10.95 -18.75
CA ARG A 138 9.04 -10.61 -17.37
C ARG A 138 10.19 -9.60 -17.34
N GLY A 139 9.82 -8.32 -17.30
CA GLY A 139 10.73 -7.18 -17.44
C GLY A 139 10.52 -6.57 -18.81
N LEU A 140 9.53 -5.69 -18.91
CA LEU A 140 9.07 -5.14 -20.17
C LEU A 140 9.05 -3.62 -20.09
N PHE A 141 9.74 -2.97 -21.01
CA PHE A 141 9.87 -1.53 -21.07
C PHE A 141 9.49 -1.03 -22.46
N THR A 142 8.68 0.03 -22.50
CA THR A 142 8.20 0.64 -23.73
C THR A 142 8.46 2.13 -23.76
N HIS A 143 8.75 2.66 -24.93
CA HIS A 143 8.88 4.09 -25.21
C HIS A 143 8.26 4.36 -26.59
N ASP A 144 7.41 5.39 -26.68
CA ASP A 144 6.68 5.77 -27.90
C ASP A 144 5.99 4.61 -28.62
N GLY A 145 5.29 3.76 -27.85
CA GLY A 145 4.56 2.61 -28.38
C GLY A 145 5.42 1.43 -28.83
N LYS A 146 6.75 1.52 -28.74
CA LYS A 146 7.70 0.46 -29.08
C LYS A 146 8.24 -0.22 -27.84
N ILE A 147 8.58 -1.51 -27.96
CA ILE A 147 9.34 -2.22 -26.94
C ILE A 147 10.79 -1.76 -27.03
N VAL A 148 11.32 -1.21 -25.94
CA VAL A 148 12.73 -0.77 -25.88
C VAL A 148 13.59 -1.69 -25.04
N ALA A 149 13.00 -2.38 -24.05
CA ALA A 149 13.66 -3.51 -23.40
C ALA A 149 12.68 -4.66 -23.13
N ARG A 150 13.15 -5.89 -23.37
CA ARG A 150 12.36 -7.13 -23.23
C ARG A 150 13.16 -8.21 -22.53
N GLY A 151 12.75 -8.55 -21.32
CA GLY A 151 13.20 -9.75 -20.61
C GLY A 151 12.70 -11.03 -21.28
N TYR A 152 13.02 -12.17 -20.67
CA TYR A 152 12.46 -13.45 -21.09
C TYR A 152 10.96 -13.50 -20.83
N ASP A 153 10.27 -14.43 -21.49
CA ASP A 153 8.96 -14.83 -21.00
C ASP A 153 9.09 -15.44 -19.59
N LYS A 154 8.04 -15.38 -18.77
CA LYS A 154 8.07 -16.08 -17.48
C LYS A 154 8.15 -17.60 -17.72
N PHE A 155 9.24 -18.20 -17.25
CA PHE A 155 9.44 -19.64 -17.19
C PHE A 155 9.47 -20.15 -15.74
N PHE A 156 9.13 -21.43 -15.59
CA PHE A 156 8.85 -22.10 -14.32
C PHE A 156 9.85 -23.22 -14.03
N ASN A 157 9.92 -23.65 -12.77
CA ASN A 157 10.66 -24.83 -12.37
C ASN A 157 9.98 -26.10 -12.87
N VAL A 158 10.73 -27.20 -12.99
CA VAL A 158 10.14 -28.52 -13.19
C VAL A 158 9.07 -28.79 -12.12
N ASP A 159 7.96 -29.37 -12.55
CA ASP A 159 6.77 -29.72 -11.76
C ASP A 159 6.04 -28.55 -11.08
N GLU A 160 6.39 -27.29 -11.39
CA GLU A 160 5.72 -26.10 -10.84
C GLU A 160 4.37 -25.82 -11.53
N VAL A 161 4.24 -26.08 -12.83
CA VAL A 161 3.00 -25.88 -13.60
C VAL A 161 2.78 -27.04 -14.58
N ALA A 162 1.55 -27.17 -15.11
CA ALA A 162 1.22 -28.23 -16.06
C ALA A 162 2.20 -28.30 -17.26
N ALA A 163 2.63 -27.14 -17.76
CA ALA A 163 3.58 -27.05 -18.89
C ALA A 163 5.02 -27.48 -18.54
N THR A 164 5.38 -27.58 -17.26
CA THR A 164 6.72 -27.99 -16.81
C THR A 164 6.73 -29.34 -16.09
N LYS A 165 5.65 -30.12 -16.20
CA LYS A 165 5.66 -31.53 -15.78
C LYS A 165 6.66 -32.32 -16.63
N LEU A 166 7.36 -33.27 -16.00
CA LEU A 166 8.37 -34.08 -16.66
C LEU A 166 7.88 -34.73 -17.97
N GLU A 167 6.64 -35.26 -17.98
CA GLU A 167 6.01 -35.87 -19.15
C GLU A 167 5.80 -34.91 -20.33
N VAL A 168 5.65 -33.61 -20.06
CA VAL A 168 5.54 -32.56 -21.07
C VAL A 168 6.92 -32.14 -21.55
N LEU A 169 7.85 -31.91 -20.61
CA LEU A 169 9.22 -31.50 -20.92
C LEU A 169 9.96 -32.52 -21.78
N ARG A 170 9.74 -33.83 -21.55
CA ARG A 170 10.35 -34.92 -22.32
C ARG A 170 9.96 -34.92 -23.81
N LYS A 171 8.84 -34.29 -24.16
CA LYS A 171 8.34 -34.18 -25.54
C LYS A 171 8.86 -32.94 -26.27
N LEU A 172 9.57 -32.05 -25.58
CA LEU A 172 10.15 -30.88 -26.22
C LEU A 172 11.21 -31.30 -27.24
N PRO A 173 11.36 -30.57 -28.37
CA PRO A 173 12.40 -30.86 -29.33
C PRO A 173 13.76 -30.36 -28.82
N GLY A 174 14.81 -31.14 -29.05
CA GLY A 174 16.19 -30.67 -28.90
C GLY A 174 16.63 -29.76 -30.06
N PRO A 175 17.84 -29.18 -29.98
CA PRO A 175 18.82 -29.35 -28.89
C PRO A 175 18.42 -28.65 -27.59
N PHE A 176 18.96 -29.15 -26.48
CA PHE A 176 18.75 -28.63 -25.13
C PHE A 176 20.04 -28.01 -24.58
N SER A 177 20.03 -26.71 -24.30
CA SER A 177 21.15 -26.06 -23.61
C SER A 177 20.84 -25.90 -22.13
N ALA A 178 21.59 -26.58 -21.25
CA ALA A 178 21.54 -26.39 -19.81
C ALA A 178 22.59 -25.36 -19.39
N ALA A 179 22.16 -24.11 -19.16
CA ALA A 179 23.04 -23.03 -18.71
C ALA A 179 23.00 -22.88 -17.19
N THR A 180 24.14 -22.59 -16.56
CA THR A 180 24.22 -22.33 -15.13
C THR A 180 23.27 -21.21 -14.75
N LYS A 181 22.47 -21.43 -13.70
CA LYS A 181 21.60 -20.41 -13.16
C LYS A 181 22.38 -19.60 -12.14
N GLU A 182 23.05 -18.54 -12.62
CA GLU A 182 23.69 -17.57 -11.75
C GLU A 182 22.69 -16.95 -10.75
N ASN A 183 23.20 -16.57 -9.59
CA ASN A 183 22.44 -16.17 -8.42
C ASN A 183 22.76 -14.71 -8.06
N GLY A 184 22.18 -13.79 -8.82
CA GLY A 184 22.37 -12.35 -8.62
C GLY A 184 21.08 -11.57 -8.87
N CYS A 185 21.23 -10.38 -9.45
CA CYS A 185 20.10 -9.58 -9.89
C CYS A 185 20.12 -9.35 -11.40
N ILE A 186 18.94 -9.52 -12.03
CA ILE A 186 18.81 -9.36 -13.48
C ILE A 186 18.97 -7.89 -13.90
N ILE A 187 19.82 -7.67 -14.89
CA ILE A 187 20.07 -6.40 -15.56
C ILE A 187 19.70 -6.55 -17.04
N LEU A 188 18.87 -5.64 -17.54
CA LEU A 188 18.49 -5.55 -18.94
C LEU A 188 19.20 -4.35 -19.55
N ILE A 189 19.88 -4.54 -20.67
CA ILE A 189 20.59 -3.48 -21.40
C ILE A 189 20.05 -3.43 -22.82
N SER A 190 19.72 -2.23 -23.29
CA SER A 190 19.23 -1.98 -24.64
C SER A 190 19.70 -0.60 -25.11
N GLY A 191 19.53 -0.29 -26.39
CA GLY A 191 19.78 1.04 -26.93
C GLY A 191 18.49 1.75 -27.32
N LEU A 192 18.44 3.06 -27.09
CA LEU A 192 17.41 3.93 -27.65
C LEU A 192 17.87 4.49 -29.01
N ALA A 193 16.91 5.02 -29.77
CA ALA A 193 17.15 5.54 -31.12
C ALA A 193 18.16 6.70 -31.17
N ASP A 194 18.30 7.46 -30.10
CA ASP A 194 19.23 8.58 -29.98
C ASP A 194 20.65 8.17 -29.54
N GLY A 195 20.91 6.86 -29.40
CA GLY A 195 22.19 6.32 -28.93
C GLY A 195 22.33 6.26 -27.40
N THR A 196 21.25 6.54 -26.66
CA THR A 196 21.24 6.36 -25.19
C THR A 196 21.26 4.88 -24.82
N LEU A 197 22.17 4.51 -23.92
CA LEU A 197 22.20 3.17 -23.32
C LEU A 197 21.16 3.08 -22.21
N LEU A 198 20.13 2.27 -22.42
CA LEU A 198 19.10 2.01 -21.42
C LEU A 198 19.51 0.81 -20.57
N VAL A 199 19.76 1.04 -19.28
CA VAL A 199 20.02 0.01 -18.29
C VAL A 199 18.84 -0.08 -17.33
N CYS A 200 18.25 -1.27 -17.22
CA CYS A 200 17.13 -1.53 -16.33
C CYS A 200 17.48 -2.66 -15.36
N SER A 201 16.96 -2.57 -14.15
CA SER A 201 16.71 -3.78 -13.37
C SER A 201 15.46 -4.49 -13.93
N LYS A 202 14.98 -5.51 -13.23
CA LYS A 202 13.79 -6.25 -13.65
C LYS A 202 12.56 -5.37 -13.95
N HIS A 203 12.30 -4.33 -13.16
CA HIS A 203 11.09 -3.51 -13.27
C HIS A 203 11.32 -2.00 -13.13
N SER A 204 12.56 -1.57 -12.94
CA SER A 204 12.92 -0.17 -12.77
C SER A 204 14.07 0.21 -13.69
N THR A 205 14.13 1.48 -14.04
CA THR A 205 15.24 2.13 -14.76
C THR A 205 15.24 3.61 -14.38
N GLY A 206 16.28 4.39 -14.69
CA GLY A 206 16.30 5.84 -14.52
C GLY A 206 15.73 6.37 -13.19
N LYS A 207 15.20 7.60 -13.23
CA LYS A 207 14.52 8.27 -12.10
C LYS A 207 13.01 8.04 -12.19
N PRO A 208 12.34 7.48 -11.16
CA PRO A 208 10.89 7.30 -11.19
C PRO A 208 10.15 8.66 -11.26
N VAL A 209 9.11 8.73 -12.07
CA VAL A 209 8.23 9.92 -12.12
C VAL A 209 7.27 9.89 -10.92
N GLY A 210 7.28 10.95 -10.11
CA GLY A 210 6.35 11.15 -9.00
C GLY A 210 6.65 10.33 -7.73
N ARG A 211 7.89 9.83 -7.56
CA ARG A 211 8.36 9.15 -6.34
C ARG A 211 9.82 9.51 -6.05
N ASP A 212 10.15 9.79 -4.78
CA ASP A 212 11.50 10.16 -4.35
C ASP A 212 12.24 8.98 -3.71
N PHE A 213 12.47 7.90 -4.46
CA PHE A 213 13.25 6.76 -3.96
C PHE A 213 14.33 6.35 -4.95
N ALA A 214 15.57 6.25 -4.44
CA ALA A 214 16.73 5.72 -5.14
C ALA A 214 16.57 4.20 -5.36
N PHE A 215 16.97 3.71 -6.53
CA PHE A 215 16.94 2.28 -6.85
C PHE A 215 18.36 1.72 -6.86
N LYS A 216 18.79 1.19 -5.70
CA LYS A 216 20.11 0.57 -5.47
C LYS A 216 20.56 -0.36 -6.62
N HIS A 217 19.67 -1.19 -7.15
CA HIS A 217 19.96 -2.12 -8.26
C HIS A 217 20.21 -1.46 -9.63
N VAL A 218 19.46 -0.41 -9.98
CA VAL A 218 19.62 0.27 -11.26
C VAL A 218 20.91 1.07 -11.28
N GLU A 219 21.23 1.73 -10.16
CA GLU A 219 22.46 2.50 -10.00
C GLU A 219 23.69 1.60 -10.07
N HIS A 220 23.70 0.48 -9.33
CA HIS A 220 24.81 -0.46 -9.35
C HIS A 220 24.92 -1.19 -10.69
N GLY A 221 23.79 -1.59 -11.30
CA GLY A 221 23.77 -2.14 -12.65
C GLY A 221 24.37 -1.16 -13.66
N ASN A 222 23.98 0.12 -13.62
CA ASN A 222 24.57 1.15 -14.47
C ASN A 222 26.08 1.25 -14.24
N LYS A 223 26.53 1.41 -13.00
CA LYS A 223 27.95 1.51 -12.67
C LYS A 223 28.73 0.29 -13.20
N ALA A 224 28.25 -0.92 -12.93
CA ALA A 224 28.90 -2.16 -13.37
C ALA A 224 29.03 -2.25 -14.90
N VAL A 225 28.00 -1.82 -15.64
CA VAL A 225 28.04 -1.78 -17.11
C VAL A 225 29.07 -0.77 -17.60
N HIS A 226 29.11 0.43 -17.03
CA HIS A 226 30.07 1.46 -17.45
C HIS A 226 31.51 1.06 -17.12
N ASP A 227 31.75 0.49 -15.93
CA ASP A 227 33.08 -0.01 -15.53
C ASP A 227 33.55 -1.15 -16.45
N GLN A 228 32.63 -2.05 -16.84
CA GLN A 228 32.90 -3.12 -17.79
C GLN A 228 33.31 -2.58 -19.15
N LEU A 229 32.54 -1.65 -19.72
CA LEU A 229 32.81 -1.05 -21.02
C LEU A 229 34.14 -0.30 -21.03
N LYS A 230 34.42 0.45 -19.96
CA LYS A 230 35.70 1.15 -19.77
C LYS A 230 36.88 0.17 -19.78
N ARG A 231 36.75 -1.00 -19.13
CA ARG A 231 37.80 -2.03 -19.08
C ARG A 231 38.19 -2.57 -20.46
N VAL A 232 37.23 -2.67 -21.38
CA VAL A 232 37.47 -3.15 -22.76
C VAL A 232 37.62 -2.02 -23.78
N GLY A 233 37.76 -0.77 -23.33
CA GLY A 233 37.97 0.38 -24.22
C GLY A 233 36.76 0.73 -25.11
N LYS A 234 35.53 0.41 -24.66
CA LYS A 234 34.28 0.67 -25.40
C LYS A 234 33.42 1.71 -24.68
N THR A 235 32.49 2.32 -25.42
CA THR A 235 31.60 3.36 -24.88
C THR A 235 30.14 2.89 -24.79
N SER A 236 29.38 3.50 -23.88
CA SER A 236 27.94 3.23 -23.73
C SER A 236 27.17 3.49 -25.03
N LYS A 237 27.55 4.52 -25.78
CA LYS A 237 26.95 4.85 -27.08
C LYS A 237 27.16 3.75 -28.12
N GLN A 238 28.37 3.18 -28.21
CA GLN A 238 28.64 2.07 -29.12
C GLN A 238 27.79 0.84 -28.79
N LEU A 239 27.66 0.50 -27.50
CA LEU A 239 26.81 -0.63 -27.07
C LEU A 239 25.33 -0.36 -27.39
N ALA A 240 24.85 0.84 -27.08
CA ALA A 240 23.48 1.25 -27.36
C ALA A 240 23.15 1.17 -28.85
N GLU A 241 23.98 1.77 -29.71
CA GLU A 241 23.79 1.73 -31.16
C GLU A 241 23.81 0.30 -31.70
N THR A 242 24.65 -0.57 -31.15
CA THR A 242 24.72 -1.98 -31.55
C THR A 242 23.43 -2.73 -31.18
N LEU A 243 22.99 -2.63 -29.92
CA LEU A 243 21.77 -3.27 -29.43
C LEU A 243 20.53 -2.75 -30.16
N TYR A 244 20.47 -1.45 -30.43
CA TYR A 244 19.39 -0.82 -31.18
C TYR A 244 19.35 -1.32 -32.64
N LYS A 245 20.49 -1.36 -33.33
CA LYS A 245 20.58 -1.89 -34.72
C LYS A 245 20.17 -3.35 -34.81
N MET A 246 20.52 -4.16 -33.81
CA MET A 246 20.11 -5.56 -33.71
C MET A 246 18.65 -5.73 -33.28
N ASN A 247 18.00 -4.67 -32.78
CA ASN A 247 16.68 -4.71 -32.14
C ASN A 247 16.60 -5.73 -31.00
N VAL A 248 17.61 -5.75 -30.12
CA VAL A 248 17.69 -6.69 -28.99
C VAL A 248 17.92 -6.02 -27.64
N THR A 249 17.53 -6.74 -26.59
CA THR A 249 17.92 -6.51 -25.20
C THR A 249 18.94 -7.55 -24.79
N ALA A 250 20.11 -7.12 -24.30
CA ALA A 250 21.04 -7.96 -23.57
C ALA A 250 20.51 -8.20 -22.16
N VAL A 251 20.47 -9.47 -21.75
CA VAL A 251 19.97 -9.92 -20.45
C VAL A 251 21.11 -10.53 -19.67
N LEU A 252 21.43 -9.89 -18.55
CA LEU A 252 22.58 -10.22 -17.72
C LEU A 252 22.15 -10.48 -16.28
N GLU A 253 22.96 -11.24 -15.57
CA GLU A 253 22.87 -11.37 -14.12
C GLU A 253 24.06 -10.63 -13.52
N LEU A 254 23.80 -9.60 -12.71
CA LEU A 254 24.83 -8.94 -11.90
C LEU A 254 25.02 -9.74 -10.63
N CYS A 255 26.19 -10.35 -10.50
CA CYS A 255 26.61 -11.12 -9.34
C CYS A 255 27.79 -10.43 -8.68
N ASP A 256 27.58 -9.86 -7.50
CA ASP A 256 28.60 -9.10 -6.77
C ASP A 256 28.26 -9.07 -5.28
N ASP A 257 28.94 -9.91 -4.49
CA ASP A 257 28.72 -10.01 -3.04
C ASP A 257 29.07 -8.71 -2.30
N SER A 258 29.89 -7.82 -2.88
CA SER A 258 30.18 -6.50 -2.28
C SER A 258 29.02 -5.52 -2.38
N PHE A 259 28.07 -5.79 -3.28
CA PHE A 259 26.88 -4.99 -3.52
C PHE A 259 25.66 -5.53 -2.76
N GLU A 260 25.35 -6.81 -2.99
CA GLU A 260 24.24 -7.54 -2.37
C GLU A 260 24.54 -9.03 -2.36
N GLU A 261 24.59 -9.63 -1.17
CA GLU A 261 24.74 -11.07 -1.06
C GLU A 261 23.40 -11.78 -1.28
N HIS A 262 23.43 -12.78 -2.16
CA HIS A 262 22.28 -13.64 -2.41
C HIS A 262 22.33 -14.91 -1.54
N ILE A 263 22.60 -16.08 -2.13
CA ILE A 263 22.72 -17.37 -1.45
C ILE A 263 23.99 -18.09 -1.88
N VAL A 264 24.37 -18.00 -3.15
CA VAL A 264 25.62 -18.57 -3.68
C VAL A 264 26.71 -17.49 -3.68
N LYS A 265 27.94 -17.88 -3.32
CA LYS A 265 29.09 -16.96 -3.23
C LYS A 265 29.61 -16.55 -4.60
N TYR A 266 29.89 -15.27 -4.75
CA TYR A 266 30.61 -14.65 -5.86
C TYR A 266 31.80 -13.87 -5.30
N PRO A 267 32.96 -14.53 -5.14
CA PRO A 267 34.17 -13.84 -4.74
C PRO A 267 34.62 -12.85 -5.84
N PRO A 268 35.51 -11.88 -5.54
CA PRO A 268 35.87 -10.79 -6.44
C PRO A 268 36.28 -11.23 -7.86
N GLU A 269 36.96 -12.38 -7.98
CA GLU A 269 37.39 -12.98 -9.25
C GLU A 269 36.25 -13.55 -10.09
N LEU A 270 35.10 -13.84 -9.48
CA LEU A 270 33.86 -14.27 -10.13
C LEU A 270 32.81 -13.15 -10.20
N SER A 271 32.98 -12.04 -9.48
CA SER A 271 32.04 -10.91 -9.53
C SER A 271 31.99 -10.26 -10.91
N GLY A 272 30.78 -9.91 -11.36
CA GLY A 272 30.57 -9.18 -12.61
C GLY A 272 29.20 -9.40 -13.24
N LEU A 273 29.10 -8.98 -14.50
CA LEU A 273 27.90 -9.08 -15.33
C LEU A 273 27.98 -10.33 -16.21
N TYR A 274 27.21 -11.36 -15.86
CA TYR A 274 27.09 -12.59 -16.62
C TYR A 274 26.04 -12.42 -17.71
N LEU A 275 26.45 -12.35 -18.97
CA LEU A 275 25.52 -12.28 -20.09
C LEU A 275 24.94 -13.67 -20.35
N HIS A 276 23.62 -13.79 -20.25
CA HIS A 276 22.92 -15.05 -20.49
C HIS A 276 21.87 -14.95 -21.59
N GLY A 277 21.59 -13.80 -22.19
CA GLY A 277 20.78 -13.81 -23.41
C GLY A 277 20.70 -12.50 -24.16
N LEU A 278 20.20 -12.61 -25.39
CA LEU A 278 19.89 -11.50 -26.27
C LEU A 278 18.48 -11.72 -26.81
N ASN A 279 17.52 -10.97 -26.27
CA ASN A 279 16.11 -11.12 -26.62
C ASN A 279 15.70 -10.06 -27.63
N PHE A 280 14.96 -10.43 -28.66
CA PHE A 280 14.43 -9.45 -29.61
C PHE A 280 13.39 -8.55 -28.95
N ASN A 281 13.41 -7.26 -29.26
CA ASN A 281 12.45 -6.27 -28.75
C ASN A 281 11.13 -6.31 -29.54
N VAL A 282 10.50 -7.49 -29.55
CA VAL A 282 9.22 -7.75 -30.23
C VAL A 282 8.23 -8.42 -29.27
N LYS A 283 6.97 -8.54 -29.69
CA LYS A 283 5.90 -9.07 -28.84
C LYS A 283 6.12 -10.56 -28.55
N GLU A 284 6.32 -11.35 -29.59
CA GLU A 284 6.63 -12.77 -29.52
C GLU A 284 7.99 -13.00 -28.84
N PHE A 285 8.14 -14.10 -28.12
CA PHE A 285 9.44 -14.43 -27.53
C PHE A 285 10.37 -15.03 -28.56
N LYS A 286 11.43 -14.29 -28.89
CA LYS A 286 12.57 -14.76 -29.67
C LYS A 286 13.85 -14.39 -28.95
N THR A 287 14.83 -15.28 -28.97
CA THR A 287 16.13 -15.10 -28.30
C THR A 287 17.24 -15.76 -29.11
N TYR A 288 18.44 -15.21 -29.03
CA TYR A 288 19.61 -15.80 -29.67
C TYR A 288 20.04 -17.10 -28.98
N PRO A 289 20.59 -18.07 -29.74
CA PRO A 289 21.25 -19.24 -29.18
C PRO A 289 22.50 -18.83 -28.39
N LEU A 290 22.90 -19.68 -27.43
CA LEU A 290 23.94 -19.33 -26.45
C LEU A 290 25.33 -19.09 -27.06
N ASP A 291 25.68 -19.74 -28.16
CA ASP A 291 26.94 -19.50 -28.88
C ASP A 291 27.06 -18.03 -29.37
N LYS A 292 25.94 -17.46 -29.85
CA LYS A 292 25.88 -16.05 -30.26
C LYS A 292 25.88 -15.10 -29.08
N VAL A 293 25.29 -15.52 -27.97
CA VAL A 293 25.35 -14.79 -26.70
C VAL A 293 26.78 -14.73 -26.18
N GLU A 294 27.53 -15.83 -26.23
CA GLU A 294 28.96 -15.86 -25.85
C GLU A 294 29.82 -14.98 -26.75
N GLN A 295 29.61 -15.02 -28.07
CA GLN A 295 30.31 -14.14 -29.02
C GLN A 295 30.07 -12.67 -28.69
N PHE A 296 28.83 -12.32 -28.34
CA PHE A 296 28.52 -10.96 -27.87
C PHE A 296 29.20 -10.66 -26.54
N ALA A 297 29.24 -11.62 -25.60
CA ALA A 297 29.94 -11.47 -24.33
C ALA A 297 31.43 -11.16 -24.53
N ASP A 298 32.12 -11.90 -25.41
CA ASP A 298 33.53 -11.68 -25.74
C ASP A 298 33.77 -10.27 -26.28
N VAL A 299 32.94 -9.84 -27.22
CA VAL A 299 33.05 -8.53 -27.86
C VAL A 299 32.89 -7.40 -26.83
N TRP A 300 32.00 -7.53 -25.85
CA TRP A 300 31.70 -6.46 -24.88
C TRP A 300 32.33 -6.67 -23.50
N GLY A 301 33.10 -7.75 -23.35
CA GLY A 301 33.80 -8.13 -22.13
C GLY A 301 32.90 -8.66 -21.00
N PHE A 302 31.65 -9.00 -21.27
CA PHE A 302 30.78 -9.59 -20.26
C PHE A 302 31.25 -11.00 -19.89
N ARG A 303 30.94 -11.44 -18.67
CA ARG A 303 31.17 -12.83 -18.27
C ARG A 303 30.21 -13.75 -19.01
N LYS A 304 30.68 -14.96 -19.32
CA LYS A 304 29.87 -16.00 -19.94
C LYS A 304 29.24 -16.86 -18.85
N VAL A 305 28.02 -17.32 -19.11
CA VAL A 305 27.45 -18.44 -18.36
C VAL A 305 27.99 -19.75 -18.90
N GLU A 306 28.29 -20.69 -18.02
CA GLU A 306 28.65 -22.05 -18.45
C GLU A 306 27.39 -22.77 -18.93
N TYR A 307 27.50 -23.55 -20.01
CA TYR A 307 26.42 -24.40 -20.46
C TYR A 307 26.91 -25.68 -21.11
N THR A 308 26.03 -26.67 -21.15
CA THR A 308 26.23 -27.92 -21.88
C THR A 308 25.03 -28.15 -22.80
N VAL A 309 25.29 -28.65 -24.00
CA VAL A 309 24.25 -28.92 -25.01
C VAL A 309 24.03 -30.42 -25.12
N PHE A 310 22.76 -30.82 -25.17
CA PHE A 310 22.33 -32.20 -25.30
C PHE A 310 21.35 -32.31 -26.46
N ASP A 311 21.50 -33.34 -27.30
CA ASP A 311 20.57 -33.55 -28.42
C ASP A 311 19.26 -34.17 -27.93
N LYS A 312 19.33 -35.00 -26.88
CA LYS A 312 18.19 -35.75 -26.33
C LYS A 312 17.86 -35.33 -24.90
N PHE A 313 16.57 -35.29 -24.58
CA PHE A 313 16.08 -34.94 -23.25
C PHE A 313 16.58 -35.91 -22.17
N ASP A 314 16.66 -37.21 -22.46
CA ASP A 314 17.08 -38.21 -21.48
C ASP A 314 18.54 -38.02 -21.03
N GLU A 315 19.43 -37.58 -21.93
CA GLU A 315 20.83 -37.26 -21.62
C GLU A 315 20.94 -36.02 -20.74
N LEU A 316 20.18 -34.97 -21.08
CA LEU A 316 20.01 -33.78 -20.25
C LEU A 316 19.51 -34.17 -18.85
N TRP A 317 18.48 -35.01 -18.77
CA TRP A 317 17.85 -35.36 -17.50
C TRP A 317 18.78 -36.14 -16.60
N GLN A 318 19.52 -37.11 -17.15
CA GLN A 318 20.56 -37.85 -16.43
C GLN A 318 21.65 -36.91 -15.90
N PHE A 319 22.05 -35.92 -16.70
CA PHE A 319 23.01 -34.90 -16.27
C PHE A 319 22.50 -34.07 -15.08
N LEU A 320 21.26 -33.58 -15.14
CA LEU A 320 20.65 -32.77 -14.08
C LEU A 320 20.47 -33.55 -12.77
N GLU A 321 19.94 -34.77 -12.84
CA GLU A 321 19.74 -35.64 -11.65
C GLU A 321 21.06 -36.01 -10.98
N LYS A 322 22.12 -36.28 -11.77
CA LYS A 322 23.45 -36.59 -11.23
C LYS A 322 24.03 -35.42 -10.41
N LEU A 323 23.82 -34.18 -10.86
CA LEU A 323 24.34 -33.00 -10.17
C LEU A 323 23.49 -32.61 -8.96
N LYS A 324 22.18 -32.90 -8.98
CA LYS A 324 21.27 -32.65 -7.85
C LYS A 324 21.75 -33.30 -6.55
N VAL A 325 22.34 -34.50 -6.63
CA VAL A 325 22.85 -35.22 -5.45
C VAL A 325 24.00 -34.48 -4.77
N LYS A 326 24.85 -33.80 -5.55
CA LYS A 326 26.04 -33.12 -5.03
C LYS A 326 25.80 -31.64 -4.71
N GLY A 327 24.84 -31.00 -5.38
CA GLY A 327 24.61 -29.55 -5.27
C GLY A 327 25.77 -28.68 -5.75
N VAL A 328 26.79 -29.30 -6.37
CA VAL A 328 28.06 -28.68 -6.76
C VAL A 328 28.33 -29.00 -8.23
N TYR A 329 28.71 -27.96 -8.98
CA TYR A 329 29.12 -28.04 -10.36
C TYR A 329 30.51 -27.40 -10.51
N HIS A 330 31.48 -28.14 -11.08
CA HIS A 330 32.88 -27.71 -11.21
C HIS A 330 33.51 -27.17 -9.90
N GLY A 331 33.19 -27.79 -8.77
CA GLY A 331 33.72 -27.40 -7.45
C GLY A 331 33.03 -26.18 -6.82
N ARG A 332 31.99 -25.64 -7.45
CA ARG A 332 31.21 -24.50 -6.96
C ARG A 332 29.76 -24.90 -6.65
N GLU A 333 29.21 -24.40 -5.54
CA GLU A 333 27.77 -24.50 -5.26
C GLU A 333 26.96 -23.78 -6.34
N LEU A 334 25.82 -24.35 -6.74
CA LEU A 334 24.99 -23.81 -7.82
C LEU A 334 23.52 -23.81 -7.42
N GLU A 335 22.76 -22.76 -7.78
CA GLU A 335 21.30 -22.74 -7.55
C GLU A 335 20.58 -23.78 -8.43
N GLY A 336 21.10 -24.02 -9.63
CA GLY A 336 20.60 -24.98 -10.60
C GLY A 336 20.90 -24.55 -12.03
N PHE A 337 20.05 -24.98 -12.97
CA PHE A 337 20.18 -24.70 -14.39
C PHE A 337 18.93 -24.03 -14.96
N VAL A 338 19.13 -23.20 -15.99
CA VAL A 338 18.09 -22.78 -16.92
C VAL A 338 18.28 -23.60 -18.19
N VAL A 339 17.30 -24.44 -18.51
CA VAL A 339 17.32 -25.25 -19.72
C VAL A 339 16.56 -24.53 -20.82
N ARG A 340 17.16 -24.49 -22.01
CA ARG A 340 16.58 -23.98 -23.25
C ARG A 340 16.38 -25.12 -24.22
N SER A 341 15.15 -25.37 -24.62
CA SER A 341 14.82 -26.12 -25.83
C SER A 341 14.64 -25.09 -26.93
N GLN A 342 15.49 -25.14 -27.96
CA GLN A 342 15.44 -24.21 -29.08
C GLN A 342 15.61 -24.96 -30.39
N ASN A 343 14.53 -25.05 -31.16
CA ASN A 343 14.52 -25.67 -32.48
C ASN A 343 13.71 -24.80 -33.44
N ASN A 344 14.36 -24.31 -34.49
CA ASN A 344 13.80 -23.32 -35.43
C ASN A 344 13.20 -22.12 -34.68
N ASP A 345 11.89 -21.89 -34.81
CA ASP A 345 11.16 -20.81 -34.15
C ASP A 345 10.61 -21.17 -32.76
N LEU A 346 10.66 -22.46 -32.35
CA LEU A 346 10.15 -22.88 -31.05
C LEU A 346 11.21 -22.70 -29.97
N VAL A 347 10.95 -21.79 -29.02
CA VAL A 347 11.80 -21.51 -27.87
C VAL A 347 11.03 -21.82 -26.59
N HIS A 348 11.50 -22.80 -25.81
CA HIS A 348 10.93 -23.14 -24.51
C HIS A 348 11.99 -23.17 -23.42
N PHE A 349 11.73 -22.48 -22.31
CA PHE A 349 12.64 -22.38 -21.17
C PHE A 349 11.99 -23.03 -19.95
N PHE A 350 12.77 -23.76 -19.16
CA PHE A 350 12.39 -24.20 -17.82
C PHE A 350 13.60 -24.16 -16.88
N LYS A 351 13.34 -24.14 -15.58
CA LYS A 351 14.39 -24.18 -14.54
C LYS A 351 14.44 -25.56 -13.94
N TYR A 352 15.64 -26.02 -13.67
CA TYR A 352 15.88 -27.16 -12.79
C TYR A 352 16.71 -26.67 -11.62
N LYS A 353 16.08 -26.45 -10.47
CA LYS A 353 16.76 -25.98 -9.25
C LYS A 353 17.21 -27.15 -8.41
N PHE A 354 18.38 -27.02 -7.81
CA PHE A 354 18.78 -27.92 -6.73
C PHE A 354 18.08 -27.50 -5.46
N ASP A 355 17.38 -28.45 -4.83
CA ASP A 355 16.66 -28.18 -3.59
C ASP A 355 17.65 -27.94 -2.46
N GLU A 356 18.62 -28.84 -2.27
CA GLU A 356 19.59 -28.76 -1.17
C GLU A 356 21.03 -28.56 -1.69
N PRO A 357 21.90 -27.89 -0.91
CA PRO A 357 21.65 -27.22 0.38
C PRO A 357 21.08 -25.80 0.24
N TYR A 358 20.72 -25.40 -0.99
CA TYR A 358 20.22 -24.06 -1.30
C TYR A 358 18.97 -23.68 -0.49
N PHE A 359 18.01 -24.60 -0.34
CA PHE A 359 16.81 -24.41 0.47
C PHE A 359 17.15 -24.16 1.93
N LEU A 360 18.03 -24.97 2.52
CA LEU A 360 18.52 -24.78 3.89
C LEU A 360 19.16 -23.39 4.07
N PHE A 361 20.01 -22.95 3.15
CA PHE A 361 20.64 -21.63 3.24
C PHE A 361 19.66 -20.47 3.09
N ARG A 362 18.65 -20.62 2.22
CA ARG A 362 17.55 -19.67 2.14
C ARG A 362 16.73 -19.64 3.42
N GLN A 363 16.54 -20.80 4.06
CA GLN A 363 15.90 -20.89 5.37
C GLN A 363 16.72 -20.16 6.43
N PHE A 364 18.03 -20.39 6.51
CA PHE A 364 18.97 -19.66 7.39
C PHE A 364 18.85 -18.14 7.22
N ARG A 365 18.90 -17.64 5.97
CA ARG A 365 18.69 -16.22 5.68
C ARG A 365 17.35 -15.71 6.21
N SER A 366 16.29 -16.46 5.96
CA SER A 366 14.94 -16.06 6.38
C SER A 366 14.77 -16.06 7.90
N VAL A 367 15.32 -17.04 8.62
CA VAL A 367 15.16 -17.14 10.08
C VAL A 367 16.03 -16.13 10.81
N SER A 368 17.23 -15.82 10.29
CA SER A 368 18.07 -14.73 10.82
C SER A 368 17.37 -13.38 10.71
N LEU A 369 16.72 -13.10 9.57
CA LEU A 369 15.90 -11.89 9.41
C LEU A 369 14.68 -11.86 10.35
N LYS A 370 14.02 -13.01 10.59
CA LYS A 370 12.95 -13.07 11.60
C LYS A 370 13.49 -12.81 13.02
N LEU A 371 14.67 -13.32 13.33
CA LEU A 371 15.32 -13.17 14.63
C LEU A 371 15.69 -11.71 14.93
N ILE A 372 16.13 -10.95 13.93
CA ILE A 372 16.56 -9.54 14.09
C ILE A 372 15.53 -8.51 13.60
N GLY A 373 14.49 -8.93 12.88
CA GLY A 373 13.48 -8.09 12.23
C GLY A 373 13.92 -7.59 10.83
N ASP A 374 13.02 -7.71 9.84
CA ASP A 374 13.25 -7.32 8.44
C ASP A 374 12.72 -5.90 8.14
N LYS A 375 13.65 -4.94 7.96
CA LYS A 375 13.34 -3.54 7.62
C LYS A 375 12.50 -3.38 6.35
N ARG A 376 12.62 -4.29 5.38
CA ARG A 376 11.94 -4.16 4.07
C ARG A 376 10.43 -4.34 4.14
N GLN A 377 9.94 -4.86 5.26
CA GLN A 377 8.51 -5.04 5.53
C GLN A 377 7.92 -3.86 6.30
N LEU A 378 8.78 -2.92 6.74
CA LEU A 378 8.40 -1.79 7.57
C LEU A 378 8.15 -0.54 6.73
N LYS A 379 7.20 0.29 7.17
CA LYS A 379 7.04 1.66 6.67
C LYS A 379 8.01 2.61 7.39
N LYS A 380 8.21 3.79 6.77
CA LYS A 380 8.93 4.91 7.39
C LYS A 380 8.29 5.15 8.77
N ASP A 381 9.12 5.14 9.82
CA ASP A 381 8.79 5.35 11.25
C ASP A 381 8.33 4.12 12.07
N GLU A 382 8.30 2.90 11.50
CA GLU A 382 8.01 1.66 12.26
C GLU A 382 9.26 1.13 12.99
N LYS A 383 9.11 0.70 14.26
CA LYS A 383 10.21 0.08 15.04
C LYS A 383 10.48 -1.34 14.55
N ILE A 384 11.74 -1.65 14.27
CA ILE A 384 12.15 -3.00 13.86
C ILE A 384 12.16 -3.92 15.08
N THR A 385 11.40 -5.01 15.02
CA THR A 385 11.34 -6.00 16.08
C THR A 385 11.64 -7.39 15.53
N GLY A 386 12.56 -8.09 16.19
CA GLY A 386 12.85 -9.50 15.94
C GLY A 386 11.97 -10.42 16.79
N GLN A 387 11.81 -11.66 16.36
CA GLN A 387 10.98 -12.69 16.98
C GLN A 387 11.80 -13.64 17.87
N PRO A 388 11.25 -14.16 18.98
CA PRO A 388 11.88 -15.21 19.76
C PRO A 388 12.08 -16.51 18.95
N ILE A 389 13.13 -17.29 19.27
CA ILE A 389 13.43 -18.55 18.59
C ILE A 389 12.23 -19.50 18.62
N ALA A 390 11.55 -19.63 19.76
CA ALA A 390 10.33 -20.44 19.91
C ALA A 390 9.25 -20.07 18.86
N GLN A 391 9.00 -18.77 18.66
CA GLN A 391 8.07 -18.27 17.65
C GLN A 391 8.52 -18.65 16.23
N ILE A 392 9.81 -18.50 15.93
CA ILE A 392 10.36 -18.78 14.60
C ILE A 392 10.23 -20.27 14.29
N MET A 393 10.62 -21.14 15.23
CA MET A 393 10.65 -22.59 15.07
C MET A 393 9.27 -23.18 14.78
N ARG A 394 8.20 -22.59 15.31
CA ARG A 394 6.81 -22.98 14.99
C ARG A 394 6.50 -22.90 13.49
N SER A 395 7.14 -21.98 12.76
CA SER A 395 6.92 -21.79 11.32
C SER A 395 7.79 -22.69 10.43
N ILE A 396 8.75 -23.41 11.00
CA ILE A 396 9.72 -24.23 10.24
C ILE A 396 9.16 -25.63 10.00
N LYS A 397 9.26 -26.10 8.76
CA LYS A 397 8.69 -27.39 8.31
C LYS A 397 9.73 -28.46 8.01
N LYS A 398 10.93 -28.06 7.59
CA LYS A 398 12.05 -28.93 7.24
C LYS A 398 13.30 -28.43 7.94
N HIS A 399 14.24 -29.34 8.18
CA HIS A 399 15.55 -29.01 8.75
C HIS A 399 15.45 -28.33 10.12
N LYS A 400 14.53 -28.79 10.98
CA LYS A 400 14.21 -28.13 12.25
C LYS A 400 15.40 -28.18 13.20
N ALA A 401 16.03 -29.35 13.35
CA ALA A 401 17.09 -29.54 14.34
C ALA A 401 18.31 -28.67 13.99
N ILE A 402 18.75 -28.71 12.73
CA ILE A 402 19.89 -27.90 12.28
C ILE A 402 19.57 -26.40 12.24
N THR A 403 18.32 -26.02 11.96
CA THR A 403 17.90 -24.61 12.00
C THR A 403 17.87 -24.04 13.41
N LEU A 404 17.50 -24.85 14.39
CA LEU A 404 17.57 -24.44 15.79
C LEU A 404 19.04 -24.21 16.20
N ASP A 405 19.93 -25.15 15.89
CA ASP A 405 21.36 -25.03 16.20
C ASP A 405 21.97 -23.78 15.54
N TYR A 406 21.63 -23.51 14.28
CA TYR A 406 22.00 -22.29 13.57
C TYR A 406 21.46 -21.03 14.26
N LEU A 407 20.18 -20.99 14.63
CA LEU A 407 19.56 -19.84 15.32
C LEU A 407 20.23 -19.55 16.67
N GLN A 408 20.56 -20.59 17.44
CA GLN A 408 21.28 -20.47 18.70
C GLN A 408 22.71 -19.93 18.50
N PHE A 409 23.38 -20.34 17.43
CA PHE A 409 24.69 -19.84 17.05
C PHE A 409 24.63 -18.35 16.67
N VAL A 410 23.78 -17.98 15.71
CA VAL A 410 23.74 -16.58 15.21
C VAL A 410 23.17 -15.61 16.22
N LYS A 411 22.29 -16.05 17.12
CA LYS A 411 21.77 -15.21 18.20
C LYS A 411 22.91 -14.64 19.06
N LYS A 412 23.90 -15.48 19.43
CA LYS A 412 25.05 -15.03 20.22
C LYS A 412 25.85 -13.95 19.52
N LEU A 413 26.00 -14.05 18.20
CA LEU A 413 26.72 -13.07 17.39
C LEU A 413 25.93 -11.76 17.26
N PHE A 414 24.64 -11.84 16.97
CA PHE A 414 23.77 -10.65 16.87
C PHE A 414 23.60 -9.91 18.19
N ASP A 415 23.61 -10.61 19.32
CA ASP A 415 23.56 -9.99 20.65
C ASP A 415 24.86 -9.23 20.99
N GLN A 416 25.97 -9.52 20.29
CA GLN A 416 27.30 -8.93 20.53
C GLN A 416 27.69 -7.84 19.51
N ASP A 417 27.14 -7.89 18.30
CA ASP A 417 27.54 -7.02 17.18
C ASP A 417 26.33 -6.39 16.49
N GLU A 418 26.02 -5.14 16.88
CA GLU A 418 24.93 -4.37 16.28
C GLU A 418 25.21 -4.00 14.80
N GLN A 419 26.48 -3.85 14.41
CA GLN A 419 26.84 -3.56 13.03
C GLN A 419 26.51 -4.75 12.14
N LEU A 420 26.83 -5.98 12.58
CA LEU A 420 26.45 -7.21 11.89
C LEU A 420 24.93 -7.29 11.68
N VAL A 421 24.13 -6.90 12.67
CA VAL A 421 22.66 -6.85 12.55
C VAL A 421 22.21 -5.86 11.47
N ASN A 422 22.82 -4.68 11.43
CA ASN A 422 22.50 -3.64 10.45
C ASN A 422 22.92 -4.06 9.03
N ASP A 423 24.11 -4.62 8.87
CA ASP A 423 24.62 -5.13 7.60
C ASP A 423 23.74 -6.27 7.06
N TYR A 424 23.34 -7.20 7.93
CA TYR A 424 22.50 -8.34 7.55
C TYR A 424 21.13 -7.89 7.02
N ARG A 425 20.54 -6.84 7.61
CA ARG A 425 19.27 -6.24 7.14
C ARG A 425 19.41 -5.63 5.74
N GLU A 426 20.59 -5.12 5.41
CA GLU A 426 20.93 -4.60 4.07
C GLU A 426 21.45 -5.69 3.11
N SER A 427 21.33 -6.96 3.52
CA SER A 427 21.80 -8.15 2.79
C SER A 427 23.32 -8.20 2.57
N ILE A 428 24.07 -7.86 3.61
CA ILE A 428 25.54 -7.92 3.68
C ILE A 428 25.93 -8.89 4.81
N GLY A 429 26.93 -9.75 4.59
CA GLY A 429 27.44 -10.70 5.59
C GLY A 429 26.61 -11.99 5.76
N ILE A 430 25.67 -12.27 4.86
CA ILE A 430 24.81 -13.48 4.86
C ILE A 430 25.65 -14.74 4.68
N ILE A 431 26.48 -14.74 3.65
CA ILE A 431 27.39 -15.82 3.26
C ILE A 431 28.48 -15.96 4.32
N LYS A 432 29.06 -14.84 4.76
CA LYS A 432 30.07 -14.83 5.83
C LYS A 432 29.53 -15.48 7.11
N LEU A 433 28.32 -15.13 7.54
CA LEU A 433 27.69 -15.70 8.74
C LEU A 433 27.43 -17.21 8.58
N ARG A 434 27.01 -17.64 7.39
CA ARG A 434 26.87 -19.07 7.06
C ARG A 434 28.20 -19.80 7.10
N GLU A 435 29.26 -19.24 6.51
CA GLU A 435 30.60 -19.83 6.51
C GLU A 435 31.17 -19.95 7.94
N GLN A 436 30.92 -18.96 8.79
CA GLN A 436 31.26 -19.05 10.21
C GLN A 436 30.51 -20.18 10.92
N TYR A 437 29.23 -20.41 10.58
CA TYR A 437 28.47 -21.53 11.12
C TYR A 437 29.00 -22.88 10.62
N LEU A 438 29.30 -23.01 9.33
CA LEU A 438 29.92 -24.22 8.77
C LEU A 438 31.25 -24.52 9.48
N ALA A 439 32.11 -23.52 9.66
CA ALA A 439 33.37 -23.66 10.38
C ALA A 439 33.16 -24.05 11.85
N TYR A 440 32.15 -23.48 12.52
CA TYR A 440 31.76 -23.86 13.88
C TYR A 440 31.37 -25.34 14.00
N LYS A 441 30.77 -25.92 12.95
CA LYS A 441 30.45 -27.35 12.85
C LYS A 441 31.64 -28.22 12.39
N GLY A 442 32.81 -27.63 12.14
CA GLY A 442 33.98 -28.33 11.62
C GLY A 442 33.88 -28.69 10.13
N LEU A 443 32.96 -28.06 9.40
CA LEU A 443 32.72 -28.30 7.99
C LEU A 443 33.46 -27.27 7.10
N SER A 444 33.80 -27.67 5.89
CA SER A 444 34.32 -26.73 4.88
C SER A 444 33.20 -25.86 4.30
N THR A 445 33.57 -24.76 3.66
CA THR A 445 32.61 -23.80 3.06
C THR A 445 31.79 -24.36 1.89
N THR A 446 32.17 -25.50 1.34
CA THR A 446 31.47 -26.21 0.24
C THR A 446 30.71 -27.45 0.72
N SER A 447 30.73 -27.74 2.03
CA SER A 447 30.12 -28.93 2.64
C SER A 447 28.67 -28.66 3.11
N GLY A 448 27.93 -27.82 2.39
CA GLY A 448 26.56 -27.47 2.76
C GLY A 448 25.61 -28.68 2.85
N MET A 449 25.83 -29.69 2.01
CA MET A 449 25.08 -30.95 2.04
C MET A 449 25.29 -31.74 3.34
N ASP A 450 26.47 -31.63 3.96
CA ASP A 450 26.79 -32.35 5.18
C ASP A 450 25.99 -31.82 6.38
N LEU A 451 25.54 -30.56 6.33
CA LEU A 451 24.60 -30.01 7.32
C LEU A 451 23.28 -30.77 7.38
N LEU A 452 22.85 -31.40 6.28
CA LEU A 452 21.62 -32.20 6.26
C LEU A 452 21.75 -33.47 7.11
N GLY A 453 22.96 -34.01 7.26
CA GLY A 453 23.23 -35.17 8.11
C GLY A 453 22.96 -34.90 9.59
N TYR A 454 23.09 -33.64 10.02
CA TYR A 454 22.81 -33.22 11.39
C TYR A 454 21.33 -33.13 11.72
N GLU A 455 20.42 -33.22 10.73
CA GLU A 455 18.98 -33.20 11.03
C GLU A 455 18.56 -34.40 11.88
N ASN A 456 19.27 -35.52 11.77
CA ASN A 456 19.06 -36.73 12.57
C ASN A 456 20.09 -36.91 13.70
N ASP A 457 20.87 -35.87 14.01
CA ASP A 457 21.81 -35.90 15.14
C ASP A 457 21.02 -36.03 16.46
N GLU A 458 21.37 -37.00 17.29
CA GLU A 458 20.65 -37.30 18.53
C GLU A 458 20.68 -36.12 19.50
N ILE A 459 21.83 -35.45 19.65
CA ILE A 459 22.00 -34.32 20.57
C ILE A 459 21.18 -33.11 20.10
N LEU A 460 21.17 -32.82 18.79
CA LEU A 460 20.35 -31.74 18.24
C LEU A 460 18.87 -32.07 18.31
N SER A 461 18.51 -33.34 18.12
CA SER A 461 17.13 -33.81 18.27
C SER A 461 16.67 -33.67 19.71
N GLU A 462 17.48 -34.04 20.70
CA GLU A 462 17.21 -33.81 22.13
C GLU A 462 17.08 -32.33 22.45
N LYS A 463 17.98 -31.47 21.94
CA LYS A 463 17.86 -30.00 22.11
C LYS A 463 16.59 -29.44 21.51
N LEU A 464 16.19 -29.94 20.34
CA LEU A 464 14.96 -29.55 19.68
C LEU A 464 13.76 -29.99 20.50
N MET A 465 13.72 -31.24 20.95
CA MET A 465 12.66 -31.76 21.82
C MET A 465 12.59 -30.97 23.12
N ALA A 466 13.71 -30.75 23.81
CA ALA A 466 13.78 -29.96 25.02
C ALA A 466 13.28 -28.51 24.81
N LEU A 467 13.62 -27.88 23.68
CA LEU A 467 13.07 -26.57 23.34
C LEU A 467 11.56 -26.65 23.12
N MET A 468 11.07 -27.63 22.35
CA MET A 468 9.64 -27.78 22.06
C MET A 468 8.85 -28.09 23.34
N ASP A 469 9.37 -28.92 24.24
CA ASP A 469 8.78 -29.27 25.53
C ASP A 469 8.77 -28.08 26.48
N ALA A 470 9.84 -27.28 26.48
CA ALA A 470 9.89 -26.02 27.23
C ALA A 470 9.03 -24.92 26.59
N THR A 471 8.71 -25.01 25.30
CA THR A 471 7.96 -23.99 24.58
C THR A 471 6.47 -24.16 24.81
N LYS A 472 5.87 -23.19 25.50
CA LYS A 472 4.41 -23.13 25.64
C LYS A 472 3.81 -22.43 24.43
N VAL A 473 2.68 -22.94 23.95
CA VAL A 473 1.91 -22.27 22.90
C VAL A 473 0.70 -21.62 23.52
N HIS A 474 0.61 -20.31 23.37
CA HIS A 474 -0.55 -19.53 23.79
C HIS A 474 -1.24 -18.92 22.56
N TYR A 475 -2.56 -18.81 22.62
CA TYR A 475 -3.40 -18.49 21.48
C TYR A 475 -4.10 -17.15 21.68
N VAL A 476 -4.00 -16.29 20.67
CA VAL A 476 -4.76 -15.05 20.56
C VAL A 476 -5.89 -15.24 19.56
N ILE A 477 -7.13 -15.23 20.05
CA ILE A 477 -8.32 -15.32 19.21
C ILE A 477 -8.83 -13.91 18.93
N MET A 478 -8.92 -13.52 17.66
CA MET A 478 -9.26 -12.17 17.24
C MET A 478 -10.44 -12.16 16.23
N PRO A 479 -11.50 -11.36 16.46
CA PRO A 479 -12.66 -11.34 15.57
C PRO A 479 -12.49 -10.29 14.48
N MET A 480 -12.51 -10.69 13.21
CA MET A 480 -12.62 -9.78 12.07
C MET A 480 -14.11 -9.52 11.86
N ALA A 481 -14.61 -8.40 12.38
CA ALA A 481 -16.02 -8.12 12.56
C ALA A 481 -16.33 -6.61 12.54
N VAL A 482 -17.57 -6.25 12.25
CA VAL A 482 -18.10 -4.89 12.46
C VAL A 482 -18.90 -4.82 13.78
N PRO A 483 -19.24 -3.63 14.31
CA PRO A 483 -20.16 -3.53 15.45
C PRO A 483 -21.45 -4.33 15.18
N ALA A 484 -22.07 -4.83 16.25
CA ALA A 484 -23.29 -5.66 16.20
C ALA A 484 -23.19 -7.01 15.46
N SER A 485 -22.00 -7.43 15.00
CA SER A 485 -21.79 -8.78 14.42
C SER A 485 -21.92 -9.92 15.45
N GLY A 486 -21.99 -9.62 16.76
CA GLY A 486 -22.08 -10.61 17.84
C GLY A 486 -20.73 -11.01 18.46
N LYS A 487 -19.60 -10.44 18.02
CA LYS A 487 -18.23 -10.76 18.48
C LYS A 487 -18.08 -10.86 20.01
N THR A 488 -18.61 -9.88 20.74
CA THR A 488 -18.46 -9.80 22.19
C THR A 488 -19.33 -10.83 22.88
N THR A 489 -20.54 -11.07 22.38
CA THR A 489 -21.43 -12.12 22.88
C THR A 489 -20.78 -13.49 22.70
N VAL A 490 -20.17 -13.76 21.54
CA VAL A 490 -19.43 -15.01 21.28
C VAL A 490 -18.30 -15.18 22.29
N PHE A 491 -17.43 -14.17 22.44
CA PHE A 491 -16.26 -14.24 23.33
C PHE A 491 -16.67 -14.33 24.81
N MET A 492 -17.71 -13.62 25.23
CA MET A 492 -18.27 -13.75 26.57
C MET A 492 -18.88 -15.13 26.83
N THR A 493 -19.57 -15.71 25.84
CA THR A 493 -20.11 -17.07 25.97
C THR A 493 -18.99 -18.07 26.21
N LEU A 494 -17.89 -17.98 25.44
CA LEU A 494 -16.71 -18.81 25.64
C LEU A 494 -16.05 -18.55 27.00
N ASN A 495 -15.89 -17.29 27.41
CA ASN A 495 -15.30 -16.92 28.70
C ASN A 495 -16.16 -17.35 29.91
N ASN A 496 -17.48 -17.42 29.76
CA ASN A 496 -18.38 -17.93 30.80
C ASN A 496 -18.24 -19.45 30.98
N LEU A 497 -17.91 -20.18 29.91
CA LEU A 497 -17.65 -21.62 29.95
C LEU A 497 -16.25 -21.96 30.43
N PHE A 498 -15.29 -21.09 30.08
CA PHE A 498 -13.86 -21.20 30.41
C PHE A 498 -13.37 -19.91 31.09
N PRO A 499 -13.65 -19.72 32.39
CA PRO A 499 -13.28 -18.50 33.13
C PRO A 499 -11.78 -18.23 33.22
N GLU A 500 -10.94 -19.26 32.97
CA GLU A 500 -9.49 -19.17 32.92
C GLU A 500 -8.96 -18.52 31.63
N TRP A 501 -9.79 -18.42 30.59
CA TRP A 501 -9.45 -17.67 29.37
C TRP A 501 -9.47 -16.16 29.68
N LYS A 502 -8.59 -15.40 29.04
CA LYS A 502 -8.53 -13.94 29.24
C LYS A 502 -9.33 -13.23 28.15
N HIS A 503 -10.40 -12.53 28.53
CA HIS A 503 -11.16 -11.68 27.62
C HIS A 503 -10.76 -10.22 27.74
N ILE A 504 -10.03 -9.70 26.74
CA ILE A 504 -9.58 -8.31 26.69
C ILE A 504 -10.43 -7.54 25.68
N GLN A 505 -11.19 -6.54 26.16
CA GLN A 505 -12.08 -5.74 25.33
C GLN A 505 -11.46 -4.38 25.01
N ASN A 506 -11.28 -4.06 23.72
CA ASN A 506 -10.78 -2.76 23.27
C ASN A 506 -11.71 -1.59 23.71
N ASP A 507 -12.97 -1.87 23.96
CA ASP A 507 -13.92 -0.86 24.42
C ASP A 507 -13.67 -0.46 25.89
N ASN A 508 -12.86 -1.23 26.64
CA ASN A 508 -12.49 -0.98 28.04
C ASN A 508 -11.15 -0.25 28.23
N VAL A 509 -10.40 0.02 27.15
CA VAL A 509 -9.04 0.58 27.22
C VAL A 509 -8.94 1.94 26.55
N ILE A 510 -8.10 2.84 27.05
CA ILE A 510 -8.06 4.24 26.63
C ILE A 510 -7.30 4.40 25.31
N SER A 511 -6.22 3.64 25.13
CA SER A 511 -5.36 3.71 23.94
C SER A 511 -5.19 2.35 23.26
N LEU A 512 -4.74 2.36 22.00
CA LEU A 512 -4.41 1.15 21.26
C LEU A 512 -3.17 0.45 21.83
N ASP A 513 -2.20 1.21 22.32
CA ASP A 513 -0.99 0.65 22.96
C ASP A 513 -1.34 -0.07 24.27
N GLU A 514 -2.25 0.50 25.06
CA GLU A 514 -2.79 -0.15 26.26
C GLU A 514 -3.52 -1.45 25.89
N PHE A 515 -4.30 -1.47 24.80
CA PHE A 515 -4.91 -2.71 24.31
C PHE A 515 -3.86 -3.78 24.00
N HIS A 516 -2.79 -3.41 23.29
CA HIS A 516 -1.71 -4.34 22.95
C HIS A 516 -0.99 -4.88 24.19
N GLN A 517 -0.72 -4.01 25.18
CA GLN A 517 -0.12 -4.41 26.44
C GLN A 517 -1.03 -5.35 27.24
N GLN A 518 -2.32 -5.07 27.32
CA GLN A 518 -3.28 -5.95 28.02
C GLN A 518 -3.46 -7.30 27.31
N VAL A 519 -3.45 -7.34 25.98
CA VAL A 519 -3.47 -8.61 25.24
C VAL A 519 -2.16 -9.39 25.46
N ALA A 520 -1.00 -8.73 25.43
CA ALA A 520 0.27 -9.38 25.75
C ALA A 520 0.31 -9.91 27.20
N GLN A 521 -0.26 -9.15 28.15
CA GLN A 521 -0.41 -9.61 29.53
C GLN A 521 -1.39 -10.80 29.62
N GLY A 522 -2.50 -10.75 28.89
CA GLY A 522 -3.45 -11.86 28.81
C GLY A 522 -2.82 -13.13 28.24
N VAL A 523 -1.94 -12.98 27.24
CA VAL A 523 -1.09 -14.07 26.73
C VAL A 523 -0.12 -14.55 27.79
N ASN A 524 0.53 -13.70 28.57
CA ASN A 524 1.39 -14.17 29.67
C ASN A 524 0.59 -14.94 30.74
N ASP A 525 -0.62 -14.49 31.05
CA ASP A 525 -1.42 -14.99 32.18
C ASP A 525 -2.24 -16.25 31.86
N SER A 526 -2.57 -16.50 30.58
CA SER A 526 -3.42 -17.62 30.17
C SER A 526 -3.05 -18.15 28.80
N GLN A 527 -3.30 -19.44 28.60
CA GLN A 527 -3.09 -20.10 27.31
C GLN A 527 -3.99 -19.52 26.22
N ILE A 528 -5.18 -19.02 26.56
CA ILE A 528 -6.13 -18.42 25.60
C ILE A 528 -6.41 -16.97 25.96
N CYS A 529 -6.15 -16.07 25.00
CA CYS A 529 -6.51 -14.66 25.08
C CYS A 529 -7.51 -14.30 23.96
N LEU A 530 -8.72 -13.91 24.34
CA LEU A 530 -9.76 -13.40 23.47
C LEU A 530 -9.57 -11.88 23.30
N ALA A 531 -8.99 -11.46 22.19
CA ALA A 531 -8.73 -10.06 21.86
C ALA A 531 -9.96 -9.44 21.17
N ASP A 532 -10.86 -8.84 21.94
CA ASP A 532 -12.14 -8.31 21.45
C ASP A 532 -12.01 -6.87 20.92
N LYS A 533 -11.75 -6.77 19.62
CA LYS A 533 -11.79 -5.55 18.80
C LYS A 533 -12.39 -5.89 17.45
N ASN A 534 -12.93 -4.90 16.73
CA ASN A 534 -13.54 -5.13 15.42
C ASN A 534 -12.58 -5.71 14.36
N PHE A 535 -11.32 -5.25 14.26
CA PHE A 535 -10.38 -5.71 13.21
C PHE A 535 -10.94 -5.68 11.77
N HIS A 536 -11.93 -4.83 11.49
CA HIS A 536 -12.67 -4.78 10.22
C HIS A 536 -11.82 -4.34 9.01
N MET A 537 -10.72 -3.60 9.23
CA MET A 537 -9.80 -3.17 8.17
C MET A 537 -8.47 -3.91 8.20
N THR A 538 -7.88 -4.13 7.02
CA THR A 538 -6.53 -4.68 6.83
C THR A 538 -5.47 -3.92 7.64
N ARG A 539 -5.53 -2.58 7.66
CA ARG A 539 -4.57 -1.74 8.42
C ARG A 539 -4.63 -2.02 9.92
N ILE A 540 -5.83 -2.17 10.49
CA ILE A 540 -6.01 -2.40 11.93
C ILE A 540 -5.46 -3.78 12.33
N ARG A 541 -5.63 -4.79 11.47
CA ARG A 541 -5.07 -6.13 11.69
C ARG A 541 -3.54 -6.11 11.63
N LYS A 542 -2.97 -5.38 10.67
CA LYS A 542 -1.52 -5.14 10.59
C LYS A 542 -1.00 -4.54 11.90
N GLU A 543 -1.57 -3.40 12.31
CA GLU A 543 -1.18 -2.67 13.52
C GLU A 543 -1.29 -3.52 14.78
N PHE A 544 -2.27 -4.43 14.83
CA PHE A 544 -2.41 -5.35 15.95
C PHE A 544 -1.27 -6.35 16.05
N PHE A 545 -0.94 -7.08 14.98
CA PHE A 545 0.17 -8.05 15.01
C PHE A 545 1.49 -7.39 15.40
N GLU A 546 1.76 -6.20 14.86
CA GLU A 546 2.97 -5.42 15.18
C GLU A 546 2.96 -4.90 16.62
N GLY A 547 1.80 -4.43 17.08
CA GLY A 547 1.59 -3.97 18.44
C GLY A 547 1.83 -5.06 19.48
N ILE A 548 1.31 -6.27 19.24
CA ILE A 548 1.57 -7.43 20.11
C ILE A 548 3.04 -7.83 20.06
N GLU A 549 3.67 -7.85 18.89
CA GLU A 549 5.09 -8.18 18.77
C GLU A 549 5.99 -7.16 19.50
N SER A 550 5.59 -5.90 19.56
CA SER A 550 6.28 -4.89 20.37
C SER A 550 6.02 -5.09 21.88
N ALA A 551 4.76 -5.28 22.28
CA ALA A 551 4.37 -5.40 23.69
C ALA A 551 4.95 -6.67 24.34
N ARG A 552 4.95 -7.80 23.61
CA ARG A 552 5.37 -9.10 24.14
C ARG A 552 6.82 -9.10 24.64
N LYS A 553 7.72 -8.28 24.09
CA LYS A 553 9.15 -8.28 24.43
C LYS A 553 9.45 -8.08 25.90
N HIS A 554 8.58 -7.35 26.60
CA HIS A 554 8.76 -7.00 28.00
C HIS A 554 7.75 -7.70 28.92
N ILE A 555 6.79 -8.42 28.35
CA ILE A 555 5.63 -8.95 29.08
C ILE A 555 5.56 -10.47 28.97
N VAL A 556 5.76 -11.01 27.76
CA VAL A 556 5.60 -12.43 27.47
C VAL A 556 6.98 -13.10 27.51
N PRO A 557 7.18 -14.12 28.37
CA PRO A 557 8.37 -14.93 28.41
C PRO A 557 8.81 -15.48 27.02
N PRO A 558 10.12 -15.55 26.72
CA PRO A 558 10.62 -16.03 25.43
C PRO A 558 10.27 -17.48 25.07
N ASP A 559 9.96 -18.31 26.09
CA ASP A 559 9.49 -19.69 25.97
C ASP A 559 8.00 -19.79 25.59
N ILE A 560 7.25 -18.68 25.59
CA ILE A 560 5.87 -18.65 25.09
C ILE A 560 5.85 -18.24 23.61
N ALA A 561 5.45 -19.16 22.75
CA ALA A 561 5.09 -18.90 21.36
C ALA A 561 3.63 -18.46 21.25
N ILE A 562 3.36 -17.49 20.39
CA ILE A 562 2.02 -16.94 20.17
C ILE A 562 1.47 -17.47 18.84
N ALA A 563 0.30 -18.10 18.92
CA ALA A 563 -0.50 -18.53 17.80
C ALA A 563 -1.70 -17.59 17.62
N TYR A 564 -2.02 -17.20 16.39
CA TYR A 564 -3.13 -16.29 16.11
C TYR A 564 -4.26 -17.03 15.41
N ILE A 565 -5.47 -16.92 15.95
CA ILE A 565 -6.70 -17.51 15.39
C ILE A 565 -7.62 -16.36 14.99
N GLY A 566 -7.80 -16.15 13.69
CA GLY A 566 -8.77 -15.19 13.17
C GLY A 566 -10.18 -15.79 13.16
N VAL A 567 -11.18 -15.07 13.62
CA VAL A 567 -12.59 -15.43 13.44
C VAL A 567 -13.21 -14.43 12.46
N ASN A 568 -13.43 -14.85 11.23
CA ASN A 568 -13.90 -13.98 10.16
C ASN A 568 -15.43 -13.94 10.12
N PHE A 569 -15.99 -12.92 10.78
CA PHE A 569 -17.42 -12.58 10.68
C PHE A 569 -17.72 -11.83 9.39
N LEU A 570 -16.73 -11.36 8.62
CA LEU A 570 -16.96 -10.55 7.41
C LEU A 570 -17.18 -11.40 6.15
N SER A 571 -17.33 -12.72 6.29
CA SER A 571 -17.38 -13.63 5.14
C SER A 571 -18.60 -13.40 4.26
N ASP A 572 -19.71 -12.95 4.85
CA ASP A 572 -21.01 -12.66 4.24
C ASP A 572 -21.44 -11.19 4.41
N ILE A 573 -20.49 -10.27 4.65
CA ILE A 573 -20.79 -8.85 4.97
C ILE A 573 -21.63 -8.11 3.91
N ASN A 574 -21.62 -8.57 2.67
CA ASN A 574 -22.40 -7.98 1.57
C ASN A 574 -23.80 -8.60 1.41
N SER A 575 -24.15 -9.60 2.23
CA SER A 575 -25.49 -10.17 2.22
C SER A 575 -26.49 -9.23 2.88
N LYS A 576 -27.76 -9.29 2.43
CA LYS A 576 -28.85 -8.51 3.03
C LYS A 576 -29.08 -8.93 4.49
N ASP A 577 -29.08 -10.24 4.73
CA ASP A 577 -29.27 -10.85 6.04
C ASP A 577 -28.27 -10.34 7.07
N PHE A 578 -26.99 -10.17 6.68
CA PHE A 578 -25.98 -9.62 7.58
C PHE A 578 -26.38 -8.23 8.10
N LEU A 579 -26.76 -7.32 7.18
CA LEU A 579 -27.10 -5.94 7.54
C LEU A 579 -28.37 -5.89 8.38
N GLU A 580 -29.40 -6.67 8.02
CA GLU A 580 -30.65 -6.72 8.77
C GLU A 580 -30.44 -7.27 10.19
N ILE A 581 -29.64 -8.32 10.34
CA ILE A 581 -29.31 -8.91 11.64
C ILE A 581 -28.46 -7.96 12.48
N SER A 582 -27.45 -7.30 11.89
CA SER A 582 -26.59 -6.35 12.62
C SER A 582 -27.36 -5.11 13.05
N GLU A 583 -28.26 -4.59 12.22
CA GLU A 583 -29.16 -3.48 12.58
C GLU A 583 -30.15 -3.89 13.68
N LYS A 584 -30.80 -5.04 13.56
CA LYS A 584 -31.71 -5.55 14.60
C LYS A 584 -30.99 -5.70 15.94
N ARG A 585 -29.80 -6.33 15.94
CA ARG A 585 -28.97 -6.49 17.15
C ARG A 585 -28.55 -5.16 17.76
N LEU A 586 -28.28 -4.15 16.93
CA LEU A 586 -27.94 -2.81 17.42
C LEU A 586 -29.14 -2.15 18.12
N LEU A 587 -30.34 -2.27 17.53
CA LEU A 587 -31.59 -1.73 18.09
C LEU A 587 -31.99 -2.45 19.39
N ASP A 588 -31.98 -3.78 19.40
CA ASP A 588 -32.33 -4.60 20.57
C ASP A 588 -31.42 -4.32 21.76
N ARG A 589 -30.16 -3.95 21.51
CA ARG A 589 -29.18 -3.61 22.54
C ARG A 589 -29.41 -2.20 23.13
N GLY A 590 -30.06 -1.30 22.38
CA GLY A 590 -30.41 0.05 22.82
C GLY A 590 -29.21 0.84 23.37
N ASP A 591 -29.41 1.56 24.48
CA ASP A 591 -28.35 2.32 25.16
C ASP A 591 -27.38 1.45 25.99
N ASN A 592 -27.56 0.12 26.00
CA ASN A 592 -26.65 -0.80 26.71
C ASN A 592 -25.38 -1.10 25.90
N HIS A 593 -25.20 -0.52 24.71
CA HIS A 593 -23.96 -0.64 23.96
C HIS A 593 -22.91 0.37 24.46
N GLN A 594 -21.75 -0.16 24.83
CA GLN A 594 -20.68 0.53 25.59
C GLN A 594 -20.13 1.82 24.95
N SER A 595 -20.24 1.95 23.63
CA SER A 595 -19.79 3.13 22.86
C SER A 595 -20.83 3.74 21.91
N ILE A 596 -22.01 3.14 21.73
CA ILE A 596 -23.03 3.59 20.77
C ILE A 596 -24.37 3.64 21.50
N LYS A 597 -24.90 4.82 21.77
CA LYS A 597 -26.19 4.98 22.47
C LYS A 597 -27.34 4.90 21.46
N ALA A 598 -27.71 3.67 21.08
CA ALA A 598 -28.69 3.44 20.02
C ALA A 598 -30.12 3.81 20.41
N GLY A 599 -30.45 3.89 21.70
CA GLY A 599 -31.75 4.35 22.19
C GLY A 599 -31.90 5.87 22.15
N ALA A 600 -30.81 6.61 22.39
CA ALA A 600 -30.80 8.08 22.38
C ALA A 600 -30.71 8.71 20.98
N ASP A 601 -30.05 8.06 20.02
CA ASP A 601 -29.92 8.55 18.63
C ASP A 601 -29.74 7.40 17.63
N ILE A 602 -30.88 6.84 17.19
CA ILE A 602 -30.96 5.73 16.23
C ILE A 602 -30.30 6.08 14.89
N ILE A 603 -30.43 7.34 14.44
CA ILE A 603 -29.91 7.78 13.14
C ILE A 603 -28.39 7.78 13.17
N ASN A 604 -27.79 8.35 14.21
CA ASN A 604 -26.34 8.33 14.40
C ASN A 604 -25.80 6.91 14.58
N ALA A 605 -26.49 6.07 15.36
CA ALA A 605 -26.10 4.67 15.56
C ALA A 605 -26.07 3.89 14.24
N ARG A 606 -27.10 4.05 13.38
CA ARG A 606 -27.13 3.49 12.02
C ARG A 606 -26.02 4.05 11.13
N ASN A 607 -25.75 5.35 11.19
CA ASN A 607 -24.68 5.96 10.40
C ASN A 607 -23.30 5.43 10.78
N VAL A 608 -23.04 5.23 12.07
CA VAL A 608 -21.80 4.62 12.56
C VAL A 608 -21.68 3.19 12.06
N LEU A 609 -22.71 2.36 12.24
CA LEU A 609 -22.72 0.97 11.77
C LEU A 609 -22.47 0.88 10.26
N ASN A 610 -23.17 1.70 9.46
CA ASN A 610 -22.97 1.80 8.02
C ASN A 610 -21.55 2.25 7.64
N GLY A 611 -20.93 3.13 8.44
CA GLY A 611 -19.54 3.52 8.27
C GLY A 611 -18.58 2.33 8.36
N PHE A 612 -18.71 1.52 9.43
CA PHE A 612 -17.91 0.30 9.63
C PHE A 612 -18.15 -0.73 8.52
N HIS A 613 -19.39 -0.89 8.07
CA HIS A 613 -19.72 -1.77 6.95
C HIS A 613 -19.04 -1.36 5.65
N ARG A 614 -19.04 -0.06 5.33
CA ARG A 614 -18.40 0.46 4.10
C ARG A 614 -16.87 0.39 4.16
N SER A 615 -16.28 0.53 5.35
CA SER A 615 -14.82 0.49 5.53
C SER A 615 -14.28 -0.93 5.70
N ALA A 616 -15.13 -1.91 5.99
CA ALA A 616 -14.73 -3.28 6.23
C ALA A 616 -14.08 -3.91 4.99
N ILE A 617 -12.92 -4.52 5.20
CA ILE A 617 -12.17 -5.27 4.20
C ILE A 617 -11.98 -6.70 4.74
N PRO A 618 -12.80 -7.66 4.27
CA PRO A 618 -12.66 -9.07 4.64
C PRO A 618 -11.25 -9.59 4.35
N PRO A 619 -10.73 -10.55 5.13
CA PRO A 619 -9.50 -11.27 4.81
C PRO A 619 -9.60 -11.89 3.41
N LYS A 620 -8.59 -11.66 2.58
CA LYS A 620 -8.57 -12.16 1.20
C LYS A 620 -7.66 -13.36 1.10
N VAL A 621 -8.21 -14.49 0.65
CA VAL A 621 -7.41 -15.66 0.29
C VAL A 621 -6.52 -15.28 -0.90
N LYS A 622 -5.25 -15.70 -0.88
CA LYS A 622 -4.38 -15.69 -2.06
C LYS A 622 -5.12 -16.49 -3.11
N LYS A 623 -5.32 -15.94 -4.30
CA LYS A 623 -5.82 -16.75 -5.41
C LYS A 623 -4.86 -17.95 -5.52
N THR A 624 -5.33 -19.17 -5.33
CA THR A 624 -4.63 -20.44 -5.58
C THR A 624 -5.61 -21.34 -6.32
N ASP A 625 -5.15 -22.40 -6.99
CA ASP A 625 -6.03 -23.37 -7.65
C ASP A 625 -6.91 -24.17 -6.67
N ASP A 626 -6.67 -24.02 -5.36
CA ASP A 626 -7.22 -24.89 -4.31
C ASP A 626 -8.55 -24.40 -3.70
N PHE A 627 -9.03 -23.20 -4.04
CA PHE A 627 -10.24 -22.62 -3.43
C PHE A 627 -11.19 -22.03 -4.48
N ASP A 628 -12.36 -22.64 -4.62
CA ASP A 628 -13.48 -22.07 -5.38
C ASP A 628 -14.11 -20.91 -4.59
N SER A 629 -14.21 -19.75 -5.23
CA SER A 629 -14.81 -18.54 -4.67
C SER A 629 -16.27 -18.68 -4.23
N ALA A 630 -16.97 -19.75 -4.64
CA ALA A 630 -18.35 -20.00 -4.25
C ALA A 630 -18.50 -20.59 -2.83
N HIS A 631 -17.49 -21.30 -2.31
CA HIS A 631 -17.57 -21.99 -1.01
C HIS A 631 -16.26 -21.83 -0.23
N VAL A 632 -16.20 -20.84 0.66
CA VAL A 632 -15.05 -20.65 1.56
C VAL A 632 -15.12 -21.71 2.67
N PRO A 633 -14.13 -22.60 2.84
CA PRO A 633 -14.12 -23.56 3.94
C PRO A 633 -14.24 -22.87 5.31
N LEU A 634 -14.89 -23.57 6.26
CA LEU A 634 -15.02 -23.09 7.65
C LEU A 634 -13.66 -22.74 8.24
N VAL A 635 -12.61 -23.53 7.97
CA VAL A 635 -11.26 -23.27 8.47
C VAL A 635 -10.26 -23.29 7.32
N ILE A 636 -9.48 -22.23 7.19
CA ILE A 636 -8.39 -22.12 6.22
C ILE A 636 -7.11 -21.76 6.99
N GLU A 637 -5.98 -22.40 6.65
CA GLU A 637 -4.68 -22.01 7.22
C GLU A 637 -4.32 -20.59 6.78
N GLY A 638 -3.83 -19.76 7.71
CA GLY A 638 -3.53 -18.36 7.43
C GLY A 638 -2.47 -18.20 6.34
N LYS A 639 -1.57 -19.17 6.12
CA LYS A 639 -0.59 -19.14 5.00
C LYS A 639 -1.24 -18.93 3.62
N TYR A 640 -2.52 -19.28 3.46
CA TYR A 640 -3.28 -19.07 2.24
C TYR A 640 -3.91 -17.69 2.12
N TYR A 641 -3.88 -16.83 3.15
CA TYR A 641 -4.40 -15.46 3.09
C TYR A 641 -3.33 -14.44 2.67
N GLN A 642 -3.75 -13.30 2.17
CA GLN A 642 -2.85 -12.18 1.89
C GLN A 642 -2.34 -11.55 3.20
N TYR A 643 -1.19 -10.89 3.14
CA TYR A 643 -0.70 -10.10 4.27
C TYR A 643 -1.68 -8.97 4.61
N PRO A 644 -1.95 -8.67 5.90
CA PRO A 644 -1.34 -9.23 7.11
C PRO A 644 -2.04 -10.47 7.66
N ASP A 645 -3.13 -10.90 7.04
CA ASP A 645 -3.98 -12.00 7.53
C ASP A 645 -3.26 -13.36 7.49
N ASN A 646 -2.15 -13.46 6.74
CA ASN A 646 -1.25 -14.60 6.78
C ASN A 646 -0.42 -14.75 8.05
N ASN A 647 -0.49 -13.78 8.96
CA ASN A 647 0.06 -13.90 10.30
C ASN A 647 -0.82 -14.74 11.23
N CYS A 648 -2.09 -14.98 10.87
CA CYS A 648 -2.91 -15.99 11.53
C CYS A 648 -2.36 -17.39 11.23
N ASP A 649 -2.42 -18.30 12.20
CA ASP A 649 -2.17 -19.72 11.97
C ASP A 649 -3.36 -20.33 11.23
N ILE A 650 -4.57 -19.98 11.65
CA ILE A 650 -5.83 -20.33 10.98
C ILE A 650 -6.81 -19.15 11.00
N ILE A 651 -7.73 -19.14 10.05
CA ILE A 651 -8.91 -18.27 10.05
C ILE A 651 -10.16 -19.15 9.98
N ILE A 652 -11.09 -18.93 10.91
CA ILE A 652 -12.40 -19.58 11.00
C ILE A 652 -13.43 -18.65 10.34
N ASN A 653 -13.97 -19.03 9.18
CA ASN A 653 -14.95 -18.27 8.42
C ASN A 653 -16.37 -18.58 8.91
N VAL A 654 -17.06 -17.57 9.44
CA VAL A 654 -18.39 -17.72 10.02
C VAL A 654 -19.38 -16.76 9.40
N ASN A 655 -20.64 -17.19 9.35
CA ASN A 655 -21.79 -16.39 8.93
C ASN A 655 -22.63 -16.06 10.15
N ILE A 656 -23.30 -14.91 10.15
CA ILE A 656 -24.14 -14.48 11.28
C ILE A 656 -25.62 -14.81 11.09
N ASN A 657 -25.96 -15.70 10.16
CA ASN A 657 -27.34 -16.06 9.81
C ASN A 657 -28.13 -16.65 10.99
N GLY A 658 -29.30 -16.09 11.27
CA GLY A 658 -30.23 -16.58 12.30
C GLY A 658 -30.12 -15.87 13.65
N GLU A 659 -31.15 -16.03 14.47
CA GLU A 659 -31.30 -15.33 15.76
C GLU A 659 -30.20 -15.72 16.76
N HIS A 660 -29.83 -17.00 16.82
CA HIS A 660 -28.85 -17.57 17.75
C HIS A 660 -27.44 -17.73 17.16
N SER A 661 -27.11 -17.07 16.06
CA SER A 661 -25.83 -17.32 15.35
C SER A 661 -24.59 -17.09 16.22
N SER A 662 -24.63 -16.22 17.23
CA SER A 662 -23.53 -16.06 18.19
C SER A 662 -23.25 -17.33 19.00
N LEU A 663 -24.27 -18.10 19.38
CA LEU A 663 -24.09 -19.38 20.08
C LEU A 663 -23.48 -20.43 19.12
N ASP A 664 -24.00 -20.52 17.90
CA ASP A 664 -23.47 -21.44 16.89
C ASP A 664 -22.01 -21.14 16.54
N ILE A 665 -21.65 -19.86 16.45
CA ILE A 665 -20.28 -19.42 16.23
C ILE A 665 -19.39 -19.82 17.41
N ALA A 666 -19.84 -19.66 18.66
CA ALA A 666 -19.08 -20.08 19.83
C ALA A 666 -18.82 -21.60 19.82
N LYS A 667 -19.85 -22.42 19.48
CA LYS A 667 -19.72 -23.87 19.30
C LYS A 667 -18.72 -24.23 18.19
N LYS A 668 -18.77 -23.53 17.04
CA LYS A 668 -17.82 -23.72 15.92
C LYS A 668 -16.38 -23.38 16.30
N ILE A 669 -16.18 -22.31 17.08
CA ILE A 669 -14.86 -21.96 17.60
C ILE A 669 -14.36 -23.10 18.50
N LEU A 670 -15.12 -23.49 19.53
CA LEU A 670 -14.66 -24.52 20.47
C LEU A 670 -14.36 -25.86 19.80
N SER A 671 -15.26 -26.34 18.93
CA SER A 671 -15.03 -27.57 18.17
C SER A 671 -13.80 -27.50 17.25
N THR A 672 -13.53 -26.33 16.66
CA THR A 672 -12.30 -26.11 15.89
C THR A 672 -11.06 -26.17 16.78
N LEU A 673 -11.11 -25.57 17.97
CA LEU A 673 -10.01 -25.60 18.93
C LEU A 673 -9.72 -27.05 19.36
N GLN A 674 -10.74 -27.80 19.76
CA GLN A 674 -10.64 -29.21 20.15
C GLN A 674 -10.03 -30.10 19.05
N LEU A 675 -10.44 -29.87 17.80
CA LEU A 675 -9.97 -30.68 16.68
C LEU A 675 -8.54 -30.32 16.23
N ARG A 676 -8.18 -29.04 16.27
CA ARG A 676 -6.95 -28.53 15.63
C ARG A 676 -5.81 -28.30 16.60
N PHE A 677 -6.11 -28.12 17.89
CA PHE A 677 -5.17 -27.75 18.93
C PHE A 677 -5.46 -28.58 20.20
N PRO A 678 -5.11 -29.88 20.18
CA PRO A 678 -5.38 -30.78 21.29
C PRO A 678 -4.59 -30.43 22.58
N ASP A 679 -3.59 -29.55 22.47
CA ASP A 679 -2.85 -28.96 23.58
C ASP A 679 -3.65 -27.90 24.36
N ILE A 680 -4.77 -27.42 23.83
CA ILE A 680 -5.67 -26.53 24.56
C ILE A 680 -6.54 -27.38 25.48
N ALA A 681 -6.40 -27.17 26.79
CA ALA A 681 -7.26 -27.80 27.78
C ALA A 681 -8.72 -27.35 27.57
N THR A 682 -9.57 -28.28 27.18
CA THR A 682 -11.02 -28.06 27.03
C THR A 682 -11.78 -29.23 27.66
N ARG A 683 -13.10 -29.09 27.77
CA ARG A 683 -13.99 -30.15 28.27
C ARG A 683 -15.26 -30.20 27.42
N ASP A 684 -15.98 -31.31 27.52
CA ASP A 684 -17.31 -31.40 26.94
C ASP A 684 -18.27 -30.46 27.69
N ILE A 685 -19.11 -29.77 26.91
CA ILE A 685 -20.06 -28.77 27.40
C ILE A 685 -21.47 -29.27 27.05
N SER A 686 -22.33 -29.40 28.05
CA SER A 686 -23.73 -29.78 27.83
C SER A 686 -24.53 -28.66 27.16
N GLU A 687 -25.62 -29.01 26.46
CA GLU A 687 -26.51 -28.00 25.84
C GLU A 687 -27.12 -27.02 26.86
N LEU A 688 -27.32 -27.47 28.11
CA LEU A 688 -27.78 -26.60 29.19
C LEU A 688 -26.72 -25.56 29.55
N GLU A 689 -25.46 -25.95 29.70
CA GLU A 689 -24.36 -25.03 29.99
C GLU A 689 -24.15 -24.01 28.86
N TRP A 690 -24.21 -24.47 27.60
CA TRP A 690 -24.18 -23.57 26.43
C TRP A 690 -25.25 -22.49 26.50
N THR A 691 -26.48 -22.90 26.81
CA THR A 691 -27.63 -21.99 26.92
C THR A 691 -27.45 -21.01 28.07
N GLN A 692 -27.04 -21.49 29.25
CA GLN A 692 -26.79 -20.65 30.42
C GLN A 692 -25.68 -19.63 30.18
N ALA A 693 -24.55 -20.06 29.61
CA ALA A 693 -23.42 -19.19 29.29
C ALA A 693 -23.79 -18.11 28.27
N TYR A 694 -24.60 -18.48 27.27
CA TYR A 694 -25.07 -17.57 26.22
C TYR A 694 -26.08 -16.54 26.76
N GLU A 695 -27.04 -16.96 27.58
CA GLU A 695 -28.00 -16.03 28.20
C GLU A 695 -27.33 -15.08 29.20
N ALA A 696 -26.31 -15.56 29.95
CA ALA A 696 -25.47 -14.70 30.77
C ALA A 696 -24.70 -13.66 29.92
N ALA A 697 -24.19 -14.06 28.75
CA ALA A 697 -23.52 -13.15 27.82
C ALA A 697 -24.48 -12.10 27.21
N LYS A 698 -25.73 -12.45 26.92
CA LYS A 698 -26.76 -11.52 26.44
C LYS A 698 -27.19 -10.51 27.51
N SER A 699 -27.24 -10.95 28.76
CA SER A 699 -27.67 -10.13 29.90
C SER A 699 -26.56 -9.21 30.44
N TYR A 700 -25.33 -9.36 29.93
CA TYR A 700 -24.19 -8.56 30.37
C TYR A 700 -24.36 -7.08 30.03
N LYS A 701 -24.24 -6.24 31.07
CA LYS A 701 -24.17 -4.80 30.94
C LYS A 701 -22.73 -4.33 31.18
N PRO A 702 -22.16 -3.54 30.26
CA PRO A 702 -20.88 -2.89 30.47
C PRO A 702 -20.78 -2.13 31.80
N THR A 703 -19.75 -2.41 32.59
CA THR A 703 -19.41 -1.65 33.82
C THR A 703 -18.57 -0.41 33.49
N PHE A 704 -17.71 -0.51 32.49
CA PHE A 704 -16.94 0.61 31.97
C PHE A 704 -17.70 1.25 30.80
N THR A 705 -18.39 2.36 31.03
CA THR A 705 -18.79 3.22 29.92
C THR A 705 -17.55 4.04 29.62
N LYS A 706 -16.99 3.96 28.40
CA LYS A 706 -16.09 5.03 27.98
C LYS A 706 -16.92 6.29 28.10
N ASN A 707 -16.58 7.13 29.08
CA ASN A 707 -16.51 8.54 28.82
C ASN A 707 -15.46 8.67 27.73
N ILE A 708 -15.81 8.31 26.48
CA ILE A 708 -15.55 9.20 25.37
C ILE A 708 -16.04 10.46 25.98
N ALA A 709 -15.11 11.30 26.45
CA ALA A 709 -15.50 12.56 26.98
C ALA A 709 -16.52 13.02 25.95
N GLN A 710 -17.65 13.54 26.40
CA GLN A 710 -18.16 14.64 25.63
C GLN A 710 -17.08 15.77 25.60
N GLY A 711 -15.81 15.52 25.25
CA GLY A 711 -15.32 15.96 23.97
C GLY A 711 -16.33 15.56 22.89
N ASN A 712 -17.55 16.10 22.97
CA ASN A 712 -17.99 17.06 22.00
C ASN A 712 -17.26 16.76 20.69
N GLY A 713 -17.73 15.66 20.08
CA GLY A 713 -18.15 15.63 18.69
C GLY A 713 -19.25 16.66 18.43
N ASP A 714 -19.30 17.74 19.22
CA ASP A 714 -19.32 19.07 18.67
C ASP A 714 -18.32 19.17 17.49
N ASN A 715 -18.83 18.75 16.34
CA ASN A 715 -18.27 18.86 14.99
C ASN A 715 -18.08 20.33 14.56
N ARG A 716 -18.13 21.26 15.51
CA ARG A 716 -18.00 22.71 15.39
C ARG A 716 -16.77 23.19 16.18
N ARG A 717 -15.66 22.44 16.12
CA ARG A 717 -14.34 22.96 16.51
C ARG A 717 -13.81 23.89 15.43
N ALA A 718 -13.27 25.04 15.82
CA ALA A 718 -12.63 25.96 14.90
C ALA A 718 -11.43 25.28 14.23
N GLU A 719 -11.42 25.29 12.89
CA GLU A 719 -10.32 24.83 12.05
C GLU A 719 -9.29 25.95 11.89
N TYR A 720 -9.77 27.16 11.62
CA TYR A 720 -8.94 28.37 11.57
C TYR A 720 -9.77 29.64 11.80
N TYR A 721 -9.07 30.70 12.22
CA TYR A 721 -9.61 32.06 12.37
C TYR A 721 -9.07 32.95 11.25
N GLY A 722 -9.92 33.83 10.72
CA GLY A 722 -9.52 34.70 9.62
C GLY A 722 -10.31 35.99 9.52
N VAL A 723 -9.89 36.84 8.58
CA VAL A 723 -10.60 38.06 8.17
C VAL A 723 -11.00 37.89 6.71
N GLY A 724 -12.30 37.93 6.41
CA GLY A 724 -12.83 37.68 5.06
C GLY A 724 -12.90 38.95 4.25
N ILE A 725 -12.79 38.85 2.92
CA ILE A 725 -12.92 40.01 2.03
C ILE A 725 -14.38 40.16 1.58
N LYS A 726 -15.02 41.31 1.87
CA LYS A 726 -16.42 41.58 1.53
C LYS A 726 -16.67 41.65 0.04
N ASN A 727 -15.75 42.26 -0.71
CA ASN A 727 -15.90 42.51 -2.15
C ASN A 727 -14.71 41.91 -2.93
N PRO A 728 -14.68 40.58 -3.12
CA PRO A 728 -13.55 39.91 -3.76
C PRO A 728 -13.36 40.34 -5.22
N GLU A 729 -14.44 40.66 -5.94
CA GLU A 729 -14.37 41.11 -7.34
C GLU A 729 -13.66 42.47 -7.46
N GLN A 730 -13.93 43.41 -6.55
CA GLN A 730 -13.24 44.70 -6.54
C GLN A 730 -11.74 44.54 -6.32
N LEU A 731 -11.34 43.70 -5.34
CA LEU A 731 -9.93 43.39 -5.11
C LEU A 731 -9.31 42.71 -6.33
N ARG A 732 -10.02 41.76 -6.95
CA ARG A 732 -9.57 41.06 -8.16
C ARG A 732 -9.31 42.03 -9.31
N ASN A 733 -10.18 43.01 -9.51
CA ASN A 733 -10.04 44.02 -10.56
C ASN A 733 -8.82 44.91 -10.31
N GLN A 734 -8.61 45.37 -9.07
CA GLN A 734 -7.45 46.19 -8.70
C GLN A 734 -6.12 45.42 -8.89
N ILE A 735 -6.07 44.14 -8.51
CA ILE A 735 -4.89 43.30 -8.75
C ILE A 735 -4.71 43.03 -10.26
N ASN A 736 -5.80 42.92 -11.01
CA ASN A 736 -5.75 42.72 -12.45
C ASN A 736 -5.19 43.92 -13.21
N GLU A 737 -5.45 45.14 -12.76
CA GLU A 737 -4.83 46.35 -13.30
C GLU A 737 -3.32 46.36 -13.06
N LEU A 738 -2.87 45.94 -11.87
CA LEU A 738 -1.46 45.93 -11.48
C LEU A 738 -0.64 44.78 -12.12
N LEU A 739 -1.26 43.62 -12.34
CA LEU A 739 -0.61 42.42 -12.88
C LEU A 739 -1.03 42.12 -14.33
N ASN A 740 -1.57 43.12 -15.04
CA ASN A 740 -2.14 42.96 -16.37
C ASN A 740 -1.18 42.29 -17.38
N ASP A 741 0.13 42.42 -17.20
CA ASP A 741 1.17 41.85 -18.07
C ASP A 741 1.89 40.63 -17.49
N ASN A 742 1.60 40.25 -16.24
CA ASN A 742 2.25 39.11 -15.61
C ASN A 742 1.71 37.76 -16.15
N THR A 743 2.61 36.88 -16.60
CA THR A 743 2.23 35.61 -17.24
C THR A 743 1.56 34.62 -16.30
N THR A 744 1.99 34.57 -15.04
CA THR A 744 1.39 33.72 -14.01
C THR A 744 -0.01 34.19 -13.66
N TRP A 745 -0.22 35.50 -13.51
CA TRP A 745 -1.54 36.07 -13.25
C TRP A 745 -2.53 35.81 -14.41
N LYS A 746 -2.10 36.05 -15.67
CA LYS A 746 -2.89 35.71 -16.87
C LYS A 746 -3.30 34.24 -16.89
N HIS A 747 -2.37 33.34 -16.57
CA HIS A 747 -2.66 31.91 -16.50
C HIS A 747 -3.70 31.58 -15.42
N LEU A 748 -3.63 32.21 -14.23
CA LEU A 748 -4.61 32.01 -13.17
C LEU A 748 -6.01 32.46 -13.59
N ILE A 749 -6.12 33.57 -14.32
CA ILE A 749 -7.40 34.06 -14.83
C ILE A 749 -7.96 33.13 -15.91
N LEU A 750 -7.17 32.85 -16.96
CA LEU A 750 -7.60 32.04 -18.11
C LEU A 750 -8.07 30.64 -17.72
N ASN A 751 -7.45 30.05 -16.70
CA ASN A 751 -7.78 28.71 -16.22
C ASN A 751 -8.75 28.71 -15.03
N ASN A 752 -9.36 29.85 -14.70
CA ASN A 752 -10.31 30.02 -13.60
C ASN A 752 -9.76 29.51 -12.24
N ARG A 753 -8.50 29.87 -11.94
CA ARG A 753 -7.74 29.39 -10.77
C ARG A 753 -7.51 30.44 -9.69
N VAL A 754 -7.91 31.68 -9.93
CA VAL A 754 -8.03 32.68 -8.86
C VAL A 754 -9.15 32.23 -7.92
N GLN A 755 -8.96 32.35 -6.61
CA GLN A 755 -9.95 31.97 -5.62
C GLN A 755 -11.23 32.79 -5.79
N LYS A 756 -12.38 32.17 -5.54
CA LYS A 756 -13.69 32.84 -5.58
C LYS A 756 -13.97 33.67 -4.33
N GLU A 757 -13.30 33.32 -3.22
CA GLU A 757 -13.37 34.04 -1.96
C GLU A 757 -11.95 34.27 -1.44
N PHE A 758 -11.69 35.47 -0.93
CA PHE A 758 -10.41 35.82 -0.35
C PHE A 758 -10.52 35.99 1.16
N HIS A 759 -9.45 35.66 1.86
CA HIS A 759 -9.34 35.87 3.30
C HIS A 759 -7.89 35.96 3.75
N VAL A 760 -7.68 36.62 4.89
CA VAL A 760 -6.44 36.57 5.67
C VAL A 760 -6.60 35.49 6.73
N THR A 761 -5.68 34.53 6.78
CA THR A 761 -5.66 33.53 7.86
C THR A 761 -4.84 34.06 9.03
N LEU A 762 -5.46 34.17 10.21
CA LEU A 762 -4.79 34.61 11.44
C LEU A 762 -4.09 33.44 12.14
N ALA A 763 -4.80 32.31 12.24
CA ALA A 763 -4.33 31.13 12.94
C ALA A 763 -5.03 29.89 12.41
N HIS A 764 -4.28 28.84 12.13
CA HIS A 764 -4.79 27.52 11.76
C HIS A 764 -4.44 26.52 12.87
N ILE A 765 -5.32 25.55 13.13
CA ILE A 765 -5.13 24.58 14.22
C ILE A 765 -3.86 23.72 14.07
N SER A 766 -3.33 23.57 12.84
CA SER A 766 -2.04 22.90 12.61
C SER A 766 -0.85 23.67 13.17
N GLY A 767 -0.94 25.00 13.29
CA GLY A 767 0.13 25.84 13.85
C GLY A 767 0.33 25.66 15.37
N LEU A 768 -0.55 24.92 16.04
CA LEU A 768 -0.37 24.54 17.45
C LEU A 768 0.75 23.50 17.65
N LYS A 769 1.12 22.75 16.60
CA LYS A 769 2.14 21.69 16.69
C LYS A 769 3.58 22.20 16.64
N GLU A 770 3.81 23.44 16.23
CA GLU A 770 5.15 24.02 16.06
C GLU A 770 5.82 24.43 17.39
N ASP A 771 5.08 24.49 18.50
CA ASP A 771 5.61 24.79 19.84
C ASP A 771 6.22 23.56 20.55
N GLU A 772 5.86 22.34 20.14
CA GLU A 772 6.31 21.10 20.81
C GLU A 772 7.81 20.77 20.57
N THR A 773 8.48 21.49 19.66
CA THR A 773 9.89 21.30 19.31
C THR A 773 10.88 22.16 20.10
N ILE A 774 10.42 23.03 21.01
CA ILE A 774 11.31 23.78 21.92
C ILE A 774 11.26 23.15 23.32
N SER A 775 11.66 21.89 23.41
CA SER A 775 12.23 21.35 24.65
C SER A 775 13.73 21.22 24.41
N GLU A 776 14.49 22.23 24.83
CA GLU A 776 15.95 22.12 24.85
C GLU A 776 16.35 20.86 25.64
N PRO A 777 17.19 19.98 25.07
CA PRO A 777 17.68 18.82 25.81
C PRO A 777 18.59 19.31 26.94
N ALA A 778 18.22 18.97 28.17
CA ALA A 778 19.05 19.20 29.33
C ALA A 778 20.41 18.51 29.13
N VAL A 779 21.45 19.30 28.91
CA VAL A 779 22.84 18.87 28.95
C VAL A 779 23.12 18.34 30.36
N LYS A 780 23.20 17.01 30.49
CA LYS A 780 23.76 16.36 31.68
C LYS A 780 25.28 16.41 31.57
N GLU A 781 25.90 17.48 32.04
CA GLU A 781 27.30 17.43 32.44
C GLU A 781 27.42 16.62 33.74
N ALA A 782 28.22 15.57 33.70
CA ALA A 782 28.64 14.83 34.88
C ALA A 782 29.62 15.71 35.69
N LYS A 783 29.29 15.96 36.96
CA LYS A 783 30.27 16.37 37.97
C LYS A 783 30.06 15.55 39.24
N GLU A 784 31.11 14.82 39.59
CA GLU A 784 31.35 14.25 40.90
C GLU A 784 31.47 15.37 41.96
N GLY A 785 31.10 15.08 43.20
CA GLY A 785 31.55 15.82 44.38
C GLY A 785 30.48 16.60 45.15
N GLU A 786 30.01 15.96 46.22
CA GLU A 786 29.52 16.44 47.53
C GLU A 786 28.88 17.84 47.77
N SER A 787 27.87 17.76 48.66
CA SER A 787 27.40 18.70 49.68
C SER A 787 26.25 19.69 49.36
N GLU A 788 25.12 19.46 50.04
CA GLU A 788 24.06 20.44 50.35
C GLU A 788 24.66 21.72 50.99
N PRO A 789 24.08 22.95 50.83
CA PRO A 789 22.75 23.25 51.38
C PRO A 789 21.92 24.45 50.83
N LYS A 790 20.65 24.47 51.29
CA LYS A 790 19.76 25.62 51.64
C LYS A 790 18.98 26.42 50.58
N LYS A 791 17.66 26.47 50.89
CA LYS A 791 16.58 27.29 50.32
C LYS A 791 16.81 28.80 50.51
N THR A 792 16.61 29.58 49.44
CA THR A 792 16.07 30.96 49.52
C THR A 792 15.34 31.34 48.23
N LYS A 793 14.05 31.67 48.38
CA LYS A 793 13.18 32.26 47.36
C LYS A 793 13.59 33.71 47.09
N LYS A 794 13.65 34.12 45.82
CA LYS A 794 13.25 35.47 45.34
C LYS A 794 13.01 35.43 43.81
N ASN A 795 11.74 35.30 43.43
CA ASN A 795 11.27 35.41 42.05
C ASN A 795 11.35 36.87 41.57
N LYS A 796 12.20 37.17 40.58
CA LYS A 796 11.97 38.25 39.62
C LYS A 796 11.34 37.62 38.37
N LYS A 797 10.03 37.83 38.17
CA LYS A 797 9.30 37.39 36.97
C LYS A 797 9.77 38.20 35.75
N VAL A 798 10.54 37.59 34.86
CA VAL A 798 10.55 37.96 33.44
C VAL A 798 9.24 37.40 32.86
N LYS A 799 8.41 38.25 32.22
CA LYS A 799 7.19 37.78 31.54
C LYS A 799 7.62 36.89 30.38
N SER A 800 7.37 35.59 30.47
CA SER A 800 7.55 34.66 29.36
C SER A 800 6.65 35.06 28.18
N ALA A 801 7.16 34.93 26.95
CA ALA A 801 6.35 35.10 25.75
C ALA A 801 5.17 34.11 25.76
N LYS A 802 3.98 34.56 25.31
CA LYS A 802 2.79 33.70 25.23
C LYS A 802 3.02 32.56 24.24
N THR A 803 2.61 31.35 24.61
CA THR A 803 2.63 30.15 23.76
C THR A 803 1.62 30.25 22.61
N ASN A 804 1.80 29.48 21.54
CA ASN A 804 0.83 29.37 20.44
C ASN A 804 -0.54 28.88 20.92
N GLN A 805 -0.56 28.04 21.96
CA GLN A 805 -1.80 27.61 22.59
C GLN A 805 -2.54 28.76 23.28
N GLU A 806 -1.83 29.66 23.96
CA GLU A 806 -2.42 30.85 24.60
C GLU A 806 -2.95 31.85 23.56
N ARG A 807 -2.20 32.09 22.47
CA ARG A 807 -2.63 32.97 21.36
C ARG A 807 -3.87 32.42 20.65
N TRP A 808 -3.92 31.11 20.40
CA TRP A 808 -5.10 30.43 19.84
C TRP A 808 -6.33 30.57 20.75
N GLN A 809 -6.16 30.38 22.06
CA GLN A 809 -7.25 30.57 23.01
C GLN A 809 -7.71 32.03 23.10
N GLN A 810 -6.78 32.99 23.00
CA GLN A 810 -7.10 34.42 22.97
C GLN A 810 -7.93 34.79 21.73
N LEU A 811 -7.55 34.30 20.54
CA LEU A 811 -8.34 34.47 19.32
C LEU A 811 -9.74 33.85 19.48
N GLY A 812 -9.83 32.64 20.04
CA GLY A 812 -11.11 31.99 20.31
C GLY A 812 -12.03 32.81 21.23
N ARG A 813 -11.50 33.37 22.32
CA ARG A 813 -12.27 34.28 23.20
C ARG A 813 -12.66 35.56 22.46
N ARG A 814 -11.74 36.14 21.69
CA ARG A 814 -11.92 37.40 20.97
C ARG A 814 -13.01 37.30 19.91
N PHE A 815 -13.13 36.16 19.25
CA PHE A 815 -14.10 35.88 18.20
C PHE A 815 -15.41 35.29 18.75
N GLU A 816 -15.57 35.25 20.07
CA GLU A 816 -16.72 34.65 20.75
C GLU A 816 -17.01 33.23 20.25
N VAL A 817 -15.95 32.43 20.02
CA VAL A 817 -16.04 31.14 19.30
C VAL A 817 -17.05 30.17 19.93
N LEU A 818 -17.24 30.22 21.25
CA LEU A 818 -18.20 29.38 21.95
C LEU A 818 -19.65 29.76 21.61
N LYS A 819 -19.96 31.05 21.49
CA LYS A 819 -21.27 31.56 21.09
C LYS A 819 -21.54 31.27 19.61
N LEU A 820 -20.54 31.52 18.75
CA LEU A 820 -20.65 31.19 17.32
C LEU A 820 -20.78 29.69 17.07
N ARG A 821 -20.28 28.85 17.99
CA ARG A 821 -20.39 27.41 17.91
C ARG A 821 -21.83 26.94 18.02
N GLU A 822 -22.66 27.59 18.83
CA GLU A 822 -24.03 27.15 19.08
C GLU A 822 -24.90 27.16 17.81
N SER A 823 -24.65 28.11 16.91
CA SER A 823 -25.38 28.28 15.64
C SER A 823 -24.71 27.62 14.42
N ALA A 824 -23.54 26.99 14.57
CA ALA A 824 -22.75 26.51 13.43
C ALA A 824 -23.11 25.13 12.89
N LYS A 825 -23.12 24.98 11.56
CA LYS A 825 -23.10 23.70 10.87
C LYS A 825 -21.66 23.22 10.63
N SER A 826 -21.48 21.92 10.45
CA SER A 826 -20.16 21.37 10.17
C SER A 826 -19.60 21.90 8.85
N GLY A 827 -18.34 22.34 8.86
CA GLY A 827 -17.70 22.92 7.68
C GLY A 827 -18.15 24.33 7.32
N GLU A 828 -19.01 24.95 8.14
CA GLU A 828 -19.52 26.29 7.91
C GLU A 828 -18.52 27.36 8.34
N ARG A 829 -18.53 28.47 7.60
CA ARG A 829 -17.83 29.71 7.96
C ARG A 829 -18.83 30.68 8.56
N ILE A 830 -18.57 31.15 9.78
CA ILE A 830 -19.44 32.11 10.47
C ILE A 830 -18.70 33.41 10.72
N ARG A 831 -19.32 34.54 10.34
CA ARG A 831 -18.80 35.87 10.60
C ARG A 831 -19.01 36.26 12.06
N GLY A 832 -17.98 36.83 12.68
CA GLY A 832 -18.07 37.43 14.01
C GLY A 832 -18.67 38.84 13.96
N ASP A 833 -18.81 39.45 15.14
CA ASP A 833 -19.37 40.79 15.33
C ASP A 833 -18.35 41.93 15.13
N GLN A 834 -17.11 41.59 14.75
CA GLN A 834 -15.99 42.52 14.62
C GLN A 834 -15.50 42.64 13.19
N THR A 835 -14.87 43.77 12.92
CA THR A 835 -14.21 44.06 11.66
C THR A 835 -12.81 44.61 11.89
N CYS A 836 -11.94 44.41 10.91
CA CYS A 836 -10.61 45.02 10.84
C CYS A 836 -10.42 45.67 9.48
N ASP A 837 -9.56 46.68 9.40
CA ASP A 837 -9.05 47.16 8.13
C ASP A 837 -7.85 46.30 7.74
N ILE A 838 -7.72 46.02 6.43
CA ILE A 838 -6.62 45.24 5.88
C ILE A 838 -5.80 46.17 4.99
N GLN A 839 -4.57 46.46 5.40
CA GLN A 839 -3.60 47.18 4.60
C GLN A 839 -2.86 46.19 3.73
N LEU A 840 -3.02 46.26 2.41
CA LEU A 840 -2.16 45.56 1.47
C LEU A 840 -0.84 46.32 1.39
N GLN A 841 0.26 45.58 1.37
CA GLN A 841 1.59 46.16 1.32
C GLN A 841 2.38 45.72 0.10
N LYS A 842 2.33 44.42 -0.22
CA LYS A 842 3.09 43.85 -1.33
C LYS A 842 2.27 42.82 -2.08
N ILE A 843 2.48 42.73 -3.39
CA ILE A 843 2.03 41.63 -4.24
C ILE A 843 3.26 40.79 -4.55
N VAL A 844 3.22 39.49 -4.24
CA VAL A 844 4.30 38.55 -4.53
C VAL A 844 3.79 37.52 -5.53
N VAL A 845 4.39 37.53 -6.72
CA VAL A 845 4.14 36.56 -7.78
C VAL A 845 5.31 35.59 -7.81
N VAL A 846 5.05 34.32 -7.47
CA VAL A 846 6.02 33.25 -7.68
C VAL A 846 5.68 32.61 -9.03
N GLU A 847 6.53 32.81 -10.02
CA GLU A 847 6.25 32.44 -11.41
C GLU A 847 5.95 30.93 -11.53
N LYS A 848 4.87 30.60 -12.26
CA LYS A 848 4.32 29.25 -12.43
C LYS A 848 3.94 28.54 -11.12
N LYS A 849 3.78 29.27 -10.01
CA LYS A 849 3.41 28.70 -8.69
C LYS A 849 2.18 29.34 -8.08
N LEU A 850 2.24 30.60 -7.67
CA LEU A 850 1.17 31.26 -6.93
C LEU A 850 1.27 32.79 -6.96
N VAL A 851 0.16 33.45 -6.66
CA VAL A 851 0.10 34.89 -6.40
C VAL A 851 -0.43 35.11 -4.99
N VAL A 852 0.29 35.88 -4.18
CA VAL A 852 -0.04 36.16 -2.77
C VAL A 852 0.14 37.64 -2.46
N LEU A 853 -0.76 38.20 -1.65
CA LEU A 853 -0.70 39.58 -1.17
C LEU A 853 -0.23 39.58 0.29
N LYS A 854 0.88 40.26 0.62
CA LYS A 854 1.29 40.52 2.01
C LYS A 854 0.44 41.64 2.57
N VAL A 855 -0.09 41.45 3.77
CA VAL A 855 -0.98 42.41 4.41
C VAL A 855 -0.60 42.68 5.86
N GLU A 856 -1.12 43.79 6.38
CA GLU A 856 -1.21 44.09 7.80
C GLU A 856 -2.65 44.36 8.20
N LEU A 857 -2.95 44.19 9.48
CA LEU A 857 -4.29 44.40 10.02
C LEU A 857 -4.29 45.57 10.99
N SER A 858 -5.30 46.40 10.90
CA SER A 858 -5.61 47.36 11.96
C SER A 858 -6.05 46.63 13.22
N ASP A 859 -6.08 47.36 14.33
CA ASP A 859 -6.78 46.87 15.51
C ASP A 859 -8.27 46.61 15.20
N PRO A 860 -8.82 45.51 15.74
CA PRO A 860 -10.22 45.15 15.51
C PRO A 860 -11.16 46.15 16.19
N TYR A 861 -12.31 46.40 15.56
CA TYR A 861 -13.34 47.28 16.09
C TYR A 861 -14.75 46.69 15.81
N LYS A 862 -15.72 47.04 16.66
CA LYS A 862 -17.13 46.63 16.50
C LYS A 862 -18.08 47.75 16.86
N GLN A 863 -19.31 47.68 16.35
CA GLN A 863 -20.33 48.66 16.65
C GLN A 863 -21.01 48.34 17.99
N VAL A 864 -20.95 49.27 18.94
CA VAL A 864 -21.62 49.20 20.24
C VAL A 864 -22.52 50.43 20.34
N ASN A 865 -23.84 50.21 20.45
CA ASN A 865 -24.84 51.29 20.49
C ASN A 865 -24.72 52.32 19.36
N GLY A 866 -24.44 51.86 18.14
CA GLY A 866 -24.29 52.72 16.96
C GLY A 866 -22.88 53.29 16.75
N VAL A 867 -21.98 53.21 17.74
CA VAL A 867 -20.63 53.79 17.68
C VAL A 867 -19.56 52.71 17.48
N TRP A 868 -18.62 52.95 16.56
CA TRP A 868 -17.49 52.06 16.33
C TRP A 868 -16.50 52.15 17.49
N THR A 869 -16.35 51.04 18.23
CA THR A 869 -15.49 50.96 19.41
C THR A 869 -14.33 50.02 19.13
N LYS A 870 -13.11 50.54 19.23
CA LYS A 870 -11.86 49.78 19.17
C LYS A 870 -11.82 48.74 20.29
N GLN A 871 -11.30 47.56 19.99
CA GLN A 871 -11.31 46.44 20.91
C GLN A 871 -9.88 46.06 21.31
N ASN A 872 -9.65 45.96 22.61
CA ASN A 872 -8.35 45.62 23.19
C ASN A 872 -8.38 44.23 23.86
N PRO A 873 -7.25 43.49 23.86
CA PRO A 873 -5.99 43.78 23.18
C PRO A 873 -6.07 43.54 21.65
N ALA A 874 -5.03 43.97 20.92
CA ALA A 874 -4.85 43.70 19.50
C ALA A 874 -4.95 42.20 19.17
N LEU A 875 -5.23 41.87 17.90
CA LEU A 875 -5.18 40.49 17.44
C LEU A 875 -3.74 40.00 17.48
N GLU A 876 -3.51 38.80 18.01
CA GLU A 876 -2.22 38.11 18.02
C GLU A 876 -2.31 36.88 17.10
N PRO A 877 -1.97 37.02 15.80
CA PRO A 877 -1.97 35.90 14.87
C PRO A 877 -0.90 34.84 15.22
N LEU A 878 -1.11 33.61 14.75
CA LEU A 878 -0.06 32.58 14.74
C LEU A 878 0.83 32.71 13.50
N ASN A 879 0.26 33.13 12.36
CA ASN A 879 1.03 33.33 11.13
C ASN A 879 1.96 34.55 11.28
N LYS A 880 3.27 34.33 11.10
CA LYS A 880 4.31 35.38 11.18
C LYS A 880 4.10 36.49 10.12
N TYR A 881 3.76 36.10 8.89
CA TYR A 881 3.45 37.02 7.80
C TYR A 881 2.01 36.83 7.33
N LEU A 882 1.16 37.80 7.66
CA LEU A 882 -0.24 37.80 7.23
C LEU A 882 -0.34 38.02 5.72
N HIS A 883 -1.23 37.26 5.08
CA HIS A 883 -1.34 37.30 3.64
C HIS A 883 -2.71 36.84 3.13
N ILE A 884 -2.99 37.20 1.87
CA ILE A 884 -4.15 36.74 1.08
C ILE A 884 -3.61 35.92 -0.09
N THR A 885 -3.98 34.66 -0.21
CA THR A 885 -3.62 33.86 -1.39
C THR A 885 -4.62 34.13 -2.50
N MET A 886 -4.17 34.69 -3.63
CA MET A 886 -5.04 35.01 -4.76
C MET A 886 -5.34 33.76 -5.61
N GLY A 887 -4.36 32.89 -5.81
CA GLY A 887 -4.53 31.66 -6.58
C GLY A 887 -3.24 30.86 -6.73
N THR A 888 -3.36 29.60 -7.13
CA THR A 888 -2.23 28.70 -7.36
C THR A 888 -2.27 28.11 -8.77
N TYR A 889 -1.11 27.90 -9.37
CA TYR A 889 -0.93 27.59 -10.80
C TYR A 889 -1.40 26.17 -11.16
N SER A 890 -1.15 25.17 -10.29
CA SER A 890 -1.62 23.78 -10.43
C SER A 890 -2.41 23.31 -9.20
N LYS A 891 -3.27 22.28 -9.32
CA LYS A 891 -4.07 21.78 -8.18
C LYS A 891 -3.20 21.10 -7.11
N ASP A 892 -1.98 20.75 -7.50
CA ASP A 892 -0.96 20.13 -6.66
C ASP A 892 -0.22 21.15 -5.78
N ILE A 893 -0.44 22.45 -6.01
CA ILE A 893 0.13 23.54 -5.23
C ILE A 893 -0.93 24.02 -4.22
N PRO A 894 -0.81 23.66 -2.93
CA PRO A 894 -1.75 24.09 -1.92
C PRO A 894 -1.53 25.56 -1.52
N PRO A 895 -2.60 26.31 -1.20
CA PRO A 895 -2.51 27.70 -0.72
C PRO A 895 -1.58 27.91 0.49
N MET A 896 -1.36 26.87 1.32
CA MET A 896 -0.44 26.93 2.44
C MET A 896 1.00 27.28 2.04
N GLN A 897 1.41 27.00 0.78
CA GLN A 897 2.74 27.37 0.30
C GLN A 897 2.99 28.89 0.33
N SER A 898 1.94 29.72 0.33
CA SER A 898 2.06 31.17 0.52
C SER A 898 2.82 31.54 1.80
N ASN A 899 2.61 30.83 2.91
CA ASN A 899 3.39 31.02 4.15
C ASN A 899 4.87 30.69 3.96
N ILE A 900 5.17 29.61 3.24
CA ILE A 900 6.54 29.13 3.03
C ILE A 900 7.33 30.15 2.21
N TYR A 901 6.75 30.63 1.10
CA TYR A 901 7.42 31.59 0.24
C TYR A 901 7.56 32.96 0.92
N LEU A 902 6.52 33.48 1.58
CA LEU A 902 6.63 34.78 2.26
C LEU A 902 7.61 34.75 3.44
N THR A 903 7.57 33.71 4.27
CA THR A 903 8.52 33.58 5.38
C THR A 903 9.96 33.51 4.86
N ALA A 904 10.21 32.70 3.83
CA ALA A 904 11.53 32.60 3.25
C ALA A 904 12.01 33.94 2.65
N LEU A 905 11.15 34.64 1.91
CA LEU A 905 11.53 35.92 1.28
C LEU A 905 11.86 36.97 2.33
N TYR A 906 11.04 37.16 3.36
CA TYR A 906 11.30 38.16 4.40
C TYR A 906 12.43 37.78 5.38
N GLU A 907 12.79 36.50 5.48
CA GLU A 907 13.96 36.06 6.26
C GLU A 907 15.28 36.25 5.51
N ASN A 908 15.24 36.30 4.17
CA ASN A 908 16.43 36.46 3.33
C ASN A 908 16.59 37.87 2.74
N PHE A 909 15.51 38.65 2.66
CA PHE A 909 15.50 40.01 2.12
C PHE A 909 14.82 40.96 3.10
N GLU A 910 15.62 41.83 3.74
CA GLU A 910 15.12 42.81 4.71
C GLU A 910 14.14 43.79 4.04
N GLY A 911 12.92 43.91 4.57
CA GLY A 911 11.87 44.80 4.05
C GLY A 911 11.22 44.36 2.72
N LEU A 912 11.85 43.45 1.98
CA LEU A 912 11.43 42.92 0.67
C LEU A 912 11.01 44.05 -0.30
N PRO A 913 11.95 44.85 -0.84
CA PRO A 913 11.64 45.94 -1.77
C PRO A 913 11.00 45.44 -3.08
N GLU A 914 10.37 46.34 -3.83
CA GLU A 914 9.88 46.04 -5.18
C GLU A 914 11.02 45.58 -6.09
N GLY A 915 10.80 44.51 -6.86
CA GLY A 915 11.83 43.95 -7.73
C GLY A 915 11.67 42.47 -8.07
N GLU A 916 12.66 41.94 -8.78
CA GLU A 916 12.74 40.53 -9.15
C GLU A 916 13.76 39.79 -8.28
N TYR A 917 13.40 38.59 -7.84
CA TYR A 917 14.16 37.74 -6.94
C TYR A 917 14.15 36.31 -7.47
N GLU A 918 15.16 35.52 -7.07
CA GLU A 918 15.16 34.08 -7.33
C GLU A 918 15.11 33.32 -6.01
N TRP A 919 14.19 32.36 -5.89
CA TRP A 919 14.11 31.50 -4.71
C TRP A 919 13.83 30.03 -5.07
N LYS A 920 14.80 29.17 -4.72
CA LYS A 920 14.77 27.72 -5.02
C LYS A 920 14.49 27.40 -6.49
N GLY A 921 15.15 28.13 -7.40
CA GLY A 921 14.98 28.00 -8.85
C GLY A 921 13.60 28.44 -9.36
N ASN A 922 12.91 29.33 -8.63
CA ASN A 922 11.70 29.98 -9.11
C ASN A 922 11.93 31.49 -9.14
N ASP A 923 11.53 32.13 -10.24
CA ASP A 923 11.50 33.58 -10.35
C ASP A 923 10.35 34.13 -9.52
N VAL A 924 10.64 35.16 -8.75
CA VAL A 924 9.68 35.84 -7.86
C VAL A 924 9.67 37.32 -8.21
N LYS A 925 8.49 37.87 -8.47
CA LYS A 925 8.30 39.31 -8.68
C LYS A 925 7.52 39.89 -7.51
N VAL A 926 8.05 40.96 -6.94
CA VAL A 926 7.44 41.69 -5.83
C VAL A 926 7.05 43.06 -6.34
N TYR A 927 5.81 43.47 -6.07
CA TYR A 927 5.27 44.79 -6.40
C TYR A 927 4.80 45.48 -5.14
N ASP A 928 5.01 46.79 -5.05
CA ASP A 928 4.51 47.59 -3.94
C ASP A 928 3.04 47.95 -4.18
N VAL A 929 2.24 47.88 -3.12
CA VAL A 929 0.84 48.26 -3.18
C VAL A 929 0.46 48.96 -1.88
N ASP A 930 -0.25 50.07 -2.01
CA ASP A 930 -0.82 50.80 -0.89
C ASP A 930 -2.33 50.85 -1.05
N LEU A 931 -3.01 49.84 -0.51
CA LEU A 931 -4.46 49.70 -0.62
C LEU A 931 -5.05 49.25 0.71
N VAL A 932 -5.97 50.06 1.24
CA VAL A 932 -6.72 49.76 2.46
C VAL A 932 -8.07 49.15 2.11
N LEU A 933 -8.35 47.96 2.62
CA LEU A 933 -9.69 47.37 2.61
C LEU A 933 -10.34 47.60 3.96
N GLU A 934 -11.26 48.57 4.04
CA GLU A 934 -11.90 48.93 5.31
C GLU A 934 -12.99 47.94 5.73
N LYS A 935 -13.19 47.78 7.05
CA LYS A 935 -14.36 47.11 7.66
C LYS A 935 -14.53 45.66 7.21
N GLN A 936 -13.45 44.90 7.10
CA GLN A 936 -13.47 43.49 6.68
C GLN A 936 -13.86 42.59 7.86
N PRO A 937 -14.85 41.69 7.72
CA PRO A 937 -15.40 40.93 8.83
C PRO A 937 -14.46 39.83 9.26
N VAL A 938 -14.29 39.69 10.57
CA VAL A 938 -13.64 38.52 11.13
C VAL A 938 -14.55 37.31 11.01
N PHE A 939 -13.99 36.10 10.93
CA PHE A 939 -14.77 34.86 10.90
C PHE A 939 -14.07 33.70 11.59
N VAL A 940 -14.88 32.70 11.93
CA VAL A 940 -14.43 31.38 12.37
C VAL A 940 -14.81 30.36 11.29
N GLN A 941 -13.84 29.61 10.80
CA GLN A 941 -14.12 28.42 10.00
C GLN A 941 -14.21 27.21 10.93
N PHE A 942 -15.34 26.50 10.90
CA PHE A 942 -15.49 25.25 11.64
C PHE A 942 -15.10 24.06 10.76
N ARG A 943 -14.51 23.03 11.38
CA ARG A 943 -14.04 21.83 10.67
C ARG A 943 -15.17 21.17 9.91
N ARG A 944 -14.92 20.78 8.66
CA ARG A 944 -15.78 19.86 7.91
C ARG A 944 -15.74 18.50 8.57
N PHE A 945 -16.91 17.87 8.71
CA PHE A 945 -17.04 16.46 9.03
C PHE A 945 -16.39 15.67 7.89
N LYS A 946 -15.10 15.39 8.04
CA LYS A 946 -14.57 14.15 7.49
C LYS A 946 -15.20 13.10 8.38
N GLY A 947 -16.25 12.43 7.87
CA GLY A 947 -16.71 11.19 8.48
C GLY A 947 -15.45 10.40 8.75
N SER A 948 -15.12 10.24 10.04
CA SER A 948 -14.01 9.41 10.42
C SER A 948 -14.32 8.08 9.78
N VAL A 949 -13.47 7.69 8.83
CA VAL A 949 -13.26 6.30 8.48
C VAL A 949 -12.79 5.68 9.80
N ALA A 950 -13.77 5.26 10.60
CA ALA A 950 -13.63 4.64 11.90
C ALA A 950 -13.86 3.14 11.72
#